data_AF-A0A0H1AZT4-F1
#
_entry.id   AF-A0A0H1AZT4-F1
#
_cell.length_a   1.000
_cell.length_b   1.000
_cell.length_c   1.000
_cell.angle_alpha   90.00
_cell.angle_beta   90.00
_cell.angle_gamma   90.00
#
_symmetry.space_group_name_H-M   'P 1'
#
loop_
_entity.id
_entity.type
_entity.pdbx_description
1 polymer ?
#
loop_
_entity_poly.entity_id
_entity_poly.type
_entity_poly.pdbx_seq_one_letter_code
_entity_poly.pdbx_strand_id
1 'polypeptide(L)'
;MLTLFAASATAHAAAVDPARYTMVANGETVGHLRGEADGDTLRIDFHVDNNGRGPKHRETLTLSENGVPLVWRIEGTSLMGGPVEEQYGFADGVARWRSQADSGETPAPAAPLYVVNDASPWALIVYERLLRAQPDQRIDVVPGGRLRRETVTALPDIGGGLSLVRIVGLDLAPEYLALDRDGEVFALLGSAGTAIREGEEAAAQALAAAVAEAETARNVDLQHRLAGVHAEGFAVRDVRVFDPVAAAMSAPSTVVVRDGRIDRVVAVDAPLDAALAVYDGGGGVLLPGLHDMHAHTSIETGWWYLAAGVTTIRDMGNDNQRLADLMRRIEAGELAGPRIVRNGFLEGRSPYSARNGVVADTLEEALQAVRDYARDGFWQIKLYNSMPPDWVPAIAAEAHRLGLGVTGHVPAFTTPDAMIEAGYDEIAHFNQLALGWVLEEGEDTRTPLRLTAMARLAGLDLQASPRVARSLALMRERGTALDTTAVILERLMLSRAGGISPGGEHFLDHMPVSYRRFRYRTYVPDLTPELDRDYHVGVEKMLEAMKLLHDNGVPLLPGTDDGTGFTVHREIELYARALGNADALRAGTVGAATYLGLADNYGTLAPGQAADFFLVPGDPLQDIDAIRKVRLVSRAGHVYQPAAIYEALGVRPFVDAAERVR
;
A
#
# COMPACT_ATOMS: atom_id res chain seq x y z
N MET A 1 -52.96 -24.33 41.83
CA MET A 1 -52.30 -25.35 40.98
C MET A 1 -52.07 -24.75 39.61
N LEU A 2 -50.91 -24.15 39.39
CA LEU A 2 -50.19 -24.18 38.11
C LEU A 2 -48.82 -23.54 38.36
N THR A 3 -47.83 -24.41 38.22
CA THR A 3 -46.49 -24.33 38.77
C THR A 3 -45.60 -23.51 37.85
N LEU A 4 -44.83 -22.58 38.43
CA LEU A 4 -43.64 -22.02 37.79
C LEU A 4 -42.72 -23.16 37.35
N PHE A 5 -42.38 -23.20 36.06
CA PHE A 5 -41.12 -23.78 35.62
C PHE A 5 -40.23 -22.63 35.15
N ALA A 6 -39.39 -22.15 36.08
CA ALA A 6 -38.20 -21.42 35.74
C ALA A 6 -37.26 -22.39 35.03
N ALA A 7 -37.13 -22.27 33.72
CA ALA A 7 -36.00 -22.82 33.02
C ALA A 7 -34.80 -21.92 33.33
N SER A 8 -34.02 -22.30 34.34
CA SER A 8 -32.67 -21.77 34.49
C SER A 8 -31.87 -22.29 33.29
N ALA A 9 -31.82 -21.50 32.23
CA ALA A 9 -30.71 -21.60 31.29
C ALA A 9 -29.47 -21.21 32.10
N THR A 10 -28.75 -22.21 32.60
CA THR A 10 -27.38 -22.02 33.06
C THR A 10 -26.64 -21.43 31.87
N ALA A 11 -26.37 -20.13 31.91
CA ALA A 11 -25.41 -19.48 31.04
C ALA A 11 -24.11 -20.25 31.23
N HIS A 12 -23.81 -21.18 30.33
CA HIS A 12 -22.42 -21.55 30.09
C HIS A 12 -21.73 -20.21 29.86
N ALA A 13 -20.69 -19.93 30.65
CA ALA A 13 -19.79 -18.84 30.34
C ALA A 13 -19.56 -18.87 28.83
N ALA A 14 -19.63 -17.72 28.16
CA ALA A 14 -19.21 -17.61 26.79
C ALA A 14 -17.68 -17.77 26.72
N ALA A 15 -17.16 -18.91 27.19
CA ALA A 15 -15.77 -19.31 27.16
C ALA A 15 -15.38 -19.47 25.69
N VAL A 16 -14.19 -19.00 25.34
CA VAL A 16 -13.56 -19.35 24.06
C VAL A 16 -12.94 -20.72 24.27
N ASP A 17 -13.41 -21.71 23.52
CA ASP A 17 -12.90 -23.07 23.65
C ASP A 17 -11.41 -23.12 23.27
N PRO A 18 -10.62 -23.98 23.93
CA PRO A 18 -9.25 -24.21 23.52
C PRO A 18 -9.23 -24.68 22.06
N ALA A 19 -8.37 -24.07 21.26
CA ALA A 19 -8.25 -24.37 19.84
C ALA A 19 -6.79 -24.30 19.39
N ARG A 20 -6.46 -25.10 18.38
CA ARG A 20 -5.12 -25.20 17.83
C ARG A 20 -5.18 -25.06 16.32
N TYR A 21 -4.33 -24.17 15.82
CA TYR A 21 -4.19 -23.87 14.41
C TYR A 21 -2.72 -23.98 14.00
N THR A 22 -2.52 -24.50 12.80
CA THR A 22 -1.25 -24.48 12.08
C THR A 22 -1.17 -23.21 11.25
N MET A 23 -0.03 -22.51 11.29
CA MET A 23 0.22 -21.37 10.42
C MET A 23 0.81 -21.87 9.10
N VAL A 24 0.13 -21.59 7.99
CA VAL A 24 0.54 -21.99 6.64
C VAL A 24 0.81 -20.76 5.79
N ALA A 25 1.98 -20.72 5.14
CA ALA A 25 2.35 -19.69 4.19
C ALA A 25 3.16 -20.32 3.04
N ASN A 26 2.92 -19.88 1.80
CA ASN A 26 3.57 -20.42 0.60
C ASN A 26 3.45 -21.96 0.45
N GLY A 27 2.37 -22.54 0.96
CA GLY A 27 2.15 -23.99 0.95
C GLY A 27 2.94 -24.77 2.00
N GLU A 28 3.68 -24.08 2.88
CA GLU A 28 4.49 -24.69 3.93
C GLU A 28 3.94 -24.32 5.32
N THR A 29 4.12 -25.22 6.28
CA THR A 29 3.88 -24.92 7.69
C THR A 29 5.01 -24.03 8.21
N VAL A 30 4.65 -22.82 8.64
CA VAL A 30 5.59 -21.81 9.14
C VAL A 30 5.42 -21.52 10.62
N GLY A 31 4.51 -22.20 11.31
CA GLY A 31 4.31 -21.98 12.75
C GLY A 31 2.98 -22.47 13.29
N HIS A 32 2.54 -21.87 14.41
CA HIS A 32 1.32 -22.26 15.10
C HIS A 32 0.63 -21.09 15.80
N LEU A 33 -0.67 -21.29 16.04
CA LEU A 33 -1.52 -20.44 16.87
C LEU A 33 -2.33 -21.35 17.79
N ARG A 34 -2.06 -21.29 19.09
CA ARG A 34 -2.66 -22.22 20.07
C ARG A 34 -3.25 -21.44 21.24
N GLY A 35 -4.49 -21.74 21.59
CA GLY A 35 -5.15 -21.16 22.76
C GLY A 35 -5.56 -22.25 23.75
N GLU A 36 -5.28 -22.00 25.02
CA GLU A 36 -5.62 -22.87 26.15
C GLU A 36 -6.49 -22.10 27.14
N ALA A 37 -7.67 -22.65 27.45
CA ALA A 37 -8.63 -22.04 28.36
C ALA A 37 -8.50 -22.59 29.78
N ASP A 38 -8.61 -21.72 30.77
CA ASP A 38 -8.55 -21.99 32.20
C ASP A 38 -9.56 -21.07 32.91
N GLY A 39 -10.80 -21.55 33.06
CA GLY A 39 -11.92 -20.74 33.56
C GLY A 39 -12.31 -19.62 32.58
N ASP A 40 -12.24 -18.37 33.05
CA ASP A 40 -12.50 -17.16 32.25
C ASP A 40 -11.23 -16.64 31.54
N THR A 41 -10.10 -17.31 31.74
CA THR A 41 -8.80 -16.89 31.24
C THR A 41 -8.39 -17.75 30.05
N LEU A 42 -7.94 -17.10 28.98
CA LEU A 42 -7.41 -17.74 27.78
C LEU A 42 -5.94 -17.35 27.60
N ARG A 43 -5.07 -18.35 27.43
CA ARG A 43 -3.65 -18.16 27.14
C ARG A 43 -3.37 -18.55 25.70
N ILE A 44 -2.74 -17.66 24.93
CA ILE A 44 -2.45 -17.87 23.51
C ILE A 44 -0.94 -17.90 23.31
N ASP A 45 -0.46 -18.89 22.56
CA ASP A 45 0.91 -18.98 22.07
C ASP A 45 0.89 -18.85 20.54
N PHE A 46 1.49 -17.77 20.03
CA PHE A 46 1.57 -17.48 18.61
C PHE A 46 3.01 -17.42 18.14
N HIS A 47 3.32 -18.21 17.13
CA HIS A 47 4.66 -18.36 16.60
C HIS A 47 4.62 -18.47 15.08
N VAL A 48 5.41 -17.65 14.40
CA VAL A 48 5.69 -17.77 12.98
C VAL A 48 7.20 -17.66 12.75
N ASP A 49 7.73 -18.57 11.94
CA ASP A 49 9.05 -18.53 11.35
C ASP A 49 8.96 -18.88 9.86
N ASN A 50 8.97 -17.85 9.03
CA ASN A 50 9.01 -17.94 7.58
C ASN A 50 10.33 -17.33 7.10
N ASN A 51 11.29 -18.17 6.71
CA ASN A 51 12.64 -17.78 6.33
C ASN A 51 13.36 -16.93 7.40
N GLY A 52 13.26 -17.32 8.69
CA GLY A 52 13.92 -16.66 9.81
C GLY A 52 13.21 -15.42 10.33
N ARG A 53 12.01 -15.10 9.83
CA ARG A 53 11.22 -13.91 10.19
C ARG A 53 9.81 -14.30 10.60
N GLY A 54 9.20 -13.51 11.48
CA GLY A 54 7.82 -13.74 11.92
C GLY A 54 7.61 -13.38 13.40
N PRO A 55 6.38 -12.98 13.75
CA PRO A 55 6.00 -12.67 15.13
C PRO A 55 6.11 -13.90 16.03
N LYS A 56 6.56 -13.67 17.26
CA LYS A 56 6.67 -14.70 18.31
C LYS A 56 6.24 -14.07 19.61
N HIS A 57 5.00 -14.27 20.02
CA HIS A 57 4.47 -13.65 21.22
C HIS A 57 3.39 -14.51 21.89
N ARG A 58 3.15 -14.19 23.15
CA ARG A 58 2.11 -14.82 23.97
C ARG A 58 1.07 -13.79 24.35
N GLU A 59 -0.16 -14.25 24.48
CA GLU A 59 -1.26 -13.41 24.91
C GLU A 59 -1.99 -14.02 26.11
N THR A 60 -2.57 -13.18 26.95
CA THR A 60 -3.45 -13.59 28.03
C THR A 60 -4.68 -12.70 28.02
N LEU A 61 -5.85 -13.32 27.88
CA LEU A 61 -7.15 -12.66 27.92
C LEU A 61 -7.90 -13.13 29.16
N THR A 62 -8.58 -12.21 29.82
CA THR A 62 -9.64 -12.54 30.79
C THR A 62 -10.96 -12.03 30.22
N LEU A 63 -11.93 -12.91 30.08
CA LEU A 63 -13.21 -12.63 29.43
C LEU A 63 -14.32 -12.40 30.45
N SER A 64 -15.25 -11.50 30.13
CA SER A 64 -16.52 -11.40 30.84
C SER A 64 -17.41 -12.62 30.57
N GLU A 65 -18.52 -12.75 31.31
CA GLU A 65 -19.52 -13.81 31.07
C GLU A 65 -20.06 -13.83 29.63
N ASN A 66 -20.09 -12.67 28.98
CA ASN A 66 -20.54 -12.49 27.59
C ASN A 66 -19.40 -12.63 26.56
N GLY A 67 -18.19 -13.01 26.98
CA GLY A 67 -17.04 -13.23 26.10
C GLY A 67 -16.32 -11.96 25.66
N VAL A 68 -16.70 -10.78 26.17
CA VAL A 68 -15.98 -9.53 25.91
C VAL A 68 -14.70 -9.49 26.75
N PRO A 69 -13.52 -9.19 26.17
CA PRO A 69 -12.28 -9.06 26.94
C PRO A 69 -12.39 -7.97 28.02
N LEU A 70 -12.08 -8.34 29.26
CA LEU A 70 -11.89 -7.44 30.39
C LEU A 70 -10.41 -7.11 30.58
N VAL A 71 -9.53 -8.06 30.27
CA VAL A 71 -8.08 -7.88 30.25
C VAL A 71 -7.54 -8.51 28.98
N TRP A 72 -6.56 -7.86 28.35
CA TRP A 72 -5.77 -8.45 27.26
C TRP A 72 -4.31 -8.02 27.45
N ARG A 73 -3.39 -8.97 27.52
CA ARG A 73 -1.95 -8.72 27.63
C ARG A 73 -1.22 -9.44 26.51
N ILE A 74 -0.23 -8.80 25.91
CA ILE A 74 0.62 -9.37 24.86
C ILE A 74 2.08 -9.07 25.18
N GLU A 75 2.91 -10.09 25.13
CA GLU A 75 4.36 -10.00 25.33
C GLU A 75 5.11 -10.88 24.32
N GLY A 76 6.15 -10.33 23.68
CA GLY A 76 7.01 -11.10 22.80
C GLY A 76 7.73 -10.25 21.77
N THR A 77 7.68 -10.66 20.50
CA THR A 77 8.35 -10.00 19.37
C THR A 77 7.43 -9.90 18.16
N SER A 78 7.53 -8.77 17.46
CA SER A 78 6.78 -8.47 16.22
C SER A 78 7.41 -9.17 15.01
N LEU A 79 6.80 -8.97 13.82
CA LEU A 79 7.31 -9.48 12.54
C LEU A 79 8.80 -9.16 12.29
N MET A 80 9.24 -7.95 12.65
CA MET A 80 10.61 -7.47 12.44
C MET A 80 11.53 -7.73 13.65
N GLY A 81 11.09 -8.52 14.63
CA GLY A 81 11.86 -8.88 15.82
C GLY A 81 11.91 -7.81 16.92
N GLY A 82 11.29 -6.64 16.70
CA GLY A 82 11.13 -5.63 17.75
C GLY A 82 10.27 -6.17 18.90
N PRO A 83 10.53 -5.77 20.16
CA PRO A 83 9.74 -6.23 21.30
C PRO A 83 8.27 -5.88 21.11
N VAL A 84 7.36 -6.65 21.70
CA VAL A 84 5.93 -6.36 21.78
C VAL A 84 5.55 -6.37 23.25
N GLU A 85 4.93 -5.27 23.70
CA GLU A 85 4.32 -5.15 25.03
C GLU A 85 3.02 -4.35 24.86
N GLU A 86 1.89 -5.01 25.05
CA GLU A 86 0.57 -4.39 24.95
C GLU A 86 -0.34 -4.86 26.09
N GLN A 87 -1.11 -3.94 26.64
CA GLN A 87 -2.02 -4.17 27.76
C GLN A 87 -3.32 -3.41 27.54
N TYR A 88 -4.44 -4.09 27.78
CA TYR A 88 -5.78 -3.54 27.86
C TYR A 88 -6.45 -4.02 29.15
N GLY A 89 -7.26 -3.15 29.75
CA GLY A 89 -8.05 -3.46 30.93
C GLY A 89 -9.33 -2.62 31.00
N PHE A 90 -10.45 -3.25 31.37
CA PHE A 90 -11.69 -2.57 31.74
C PHE A 90 -12.00 -2.82 33.21
N ALA A 91 -12.02 -1.75 34.01
CA ALA A 91 -12.37 -1.79 35.42
C ALA A 91 -13.01 -0.47 35.83
N ASP A 92 -13.95 -0.53 36.79
CA ASP A 92 -14.60 0.64 37.37
C ASP A 92 -15.25 1.59 36.33
N GLY A 93 -15.80 1.03 35.24
CA GLY A 93 -16.43 1.80 34.17
C GLY A 93 -15.45 2.53 33.24
N VAL A 94 -14.17 2.19 33.28
CA VAL A 94 -13.12 2.81 32.46
C VAL A 94 -12.32 1.74 31.73
N ALA A 95 -12.24 1.88 30.40
CA ALA A 95 -11.34 1.13 29.54
C ALA A 95 -9.99 1.84 29.48
N ARG A 96 -8.89 1.11 29.66
CA ARG A 96 -7.51 1.63 29.59
C ARG A 96 -6.66 0.73 28.70
N TRP A 97 -5.82 1.33 27.88
CA TRP A 97 -4.87 0.58 27.05
C TRP A 97 -3.51 1.26 26.99
N ARG A 98 -2.49 0.45 26.72
CA ARG A 98 -1.13 0.86 26.45
C ARG A 98 -0.50 -0.15 25.49
N SER A 99 0.11 0.35 24.43
CA SER A 99 0.83 -0.43 23.43
C SER A 99 2.06 0.35 22.96
N GLN A 100 2.81 -0.20 22.01
CA GLN A 100 3.85 0.56 21.32
C GLN A 100 3.32 1.68 20.43
N ALA A 101 2.11 1.51 19.89
CA ALA A 101 1.52 2.46 18.96
C ALA A 101 0.86 3.64 19.69
N ASP A 102 0.28 3.41 20.86
CA ASP A 102 -0.53 4.39 21.58
C ASP A 102 -0.86 3.95 23.02
N SER A 103 -1.40 4.89 23.80
CA SER A 103 -2.02 4.62 25.11
C SER A 103 -3.19 5.56 25.34
N GLY A 104 -4.19 5.12 26.10
CA GLY A 104 -5.33 5.97 26.42
C GLY A 104 -6.28 5.36 27.43
N GLU A 105 -7.28 6.15 27.80
CA GLU A 105 -8.41 5.69 28.59
C GLU A 105 -9.70 6.33 28.10
N THR A 106 -10.82 5.61 28.26
CA THR A 106 -12.14 6.14 27.94
C THR A 106 -13.20 5.59 28.91
N PRO A 107 -14.08 6.43 29.48
CA PRO A 107 -15.23 5.95 30.23
C PRO A 107 -16.18 5.17 29.33
N ALA A 108 -16.67 4.03 29.81
CA ALA A 108 -17.66 3.23 29.09
C ALA A 108 -18.64 2.55 30.06
N PRO A 109 -19.94 2.51 29.74
CA PRO A 109 -20.96 1.91 30.62
C PRO A 109 -20.81 0.38 30.76
N ALA A 110 -20.12 -0.26 29.83
CA ALA A 110 -19.74 -1.66 29.82
C ALA A 110 -18.38 -1.80 29.10
N ALA A 111 -17.73 -2.96 29.22
CA ALA A 111 -16.46 -3.23 28.56
C ALA A 111 -16.60 -3.01 27.04
N PRO A 112 -15.91 -2.02 26.44
CA PRO A 112 -15.92 -1.86 24.99
C PRO A 112 -15.06 -2.94 24.33
N LEU A 113 -15.29 -3.19 23.05
CA LEU A 113 -14.40 -4.06 22.28
C LEU A 113 -13.12 -3.30 21.94
N TYR A 114 -11.99 -3.83 22.40
CA TYR A 114 -10.65 -3.31 22.12
C TYR A 114 -10.08 -3.95 20.86
N VAL A 115 -9.67 -3.12 19.89
CA VAL A 115 -8.84 -3.56 18.77
C VAL A 115 -7.40 -3.55 19.23
N VAL A 116 -6.72 -4.68 19.10
CA VAL A 116 -5.35 -4.91 19.58
C VAL A 116 -4.34 -4.52 18.48
N ASN A 117 -3.15 -4.02 18.82
CA ASN A 117 -2.15 -3.56 17.85
C ASN A 117 -1.31 -4.71 17.27
N ASP A 118 -0.67 -5.48 18.13
CA ASP A 118 0.23 -6.58 17.73
C ASP A 118 -0.43 -7.93 18.04
N ALA A 119 -1.70 -8.04 17.65
CA ALA A 119 -2.52 -9.22 17.92
C ALA A 119 -2.11 -10.40 17.04
N SER A 120 -2.22 -11.61 17.59
CA SER A 120 -2.30 -12.83 16.78
C SER A 120 -3.63 -12.88 16.03
N PRO A 121 -3.74 -13.74 15.00
CA PRO A 121 -5.01 -13.96 14.31
C PRO A 121 -6.18 -14.36 15.23
N TRP A 122 -5.89 -14.81 16.46
CA TRP A 122 -6.92 -15.12 17.46
C TRP A 122 -7.87 -13.97 17.73
N ALA A 123 -7.42 -12.72 17.59
CA ALA A 123 -8.27 -11.55 17.75
C ALA A 123 -9.51 -11.61 16.85
N LEU A 124 -9.38 -12.14 15.63
CA LEU A 124 -10.50 -12.32 14.70
C LEU A 124 -11.55 -13.31 15.22
N ILE A 125 -11.14 -14.35 15.96
CA ILE A 125 -12.08 -15.30 16.60
C ILE A 125 -12.95 -14.57 17.63
N VAL A 126 -12.32 -13.71 18.44
CA VAL A 126 -13.03 -12.88 19.42
C VAL A 126 -13.98 -11.90 18.73
N TYR A 127 -13.49 -11.20 17.69
CA TYR A 127 -14.27 -10.20 16.97
C TYR A 127 -15.47 -10.82 16.25
N GLU A 128 -15.28 -11.92 15.53
CA GLU A 128 -16.35 -12.65 14.84
C GLU A 128 -17.46 -13.07 15.81
N ARG A 129 -17.10 -13.65 16.96
CA ARG A 129 -18.08 -14.07 17.97
C ARG A 129 -18.91 -12.90 18.48
N LEU A 130 -18.25 -11.80 18.85
CA LEU A 130 -18.93 -10.63 19.40
C LEU A 130 -19.79 -9.94 18.34
N LEU A 131 -19.29 -9.80 17.11
CA LEU A 131 -20.05 -9.23 15.99
C LEU A 131 -21.28 -10.08 15.66
N ARG A 132 -21.13 -11.41 15.60
CA ARG A 132 -22.23 -12.34 15.35
C ARG A 132 -23.34 -12.25 16.40
N ALA A 133 -23.00 -11.91 17.64
CA ALA A 133 -23.97 -11.72 18.72
C ALA A 133 -24.76 -10.39 18.61
N GLN A 134 -24.30 -9.43 17.80
CA GLN A 134 -25.00 -8.16 17.60
C GLN A 134 -26.11 -8.30 16.54
N PRO A 135 -27.31 -7.74 16.77
CA PRO A 135 -28.41 -7.80 15.79
C PRO A 135 -28.07 -7.21 14.43
N ASP A 136 -27.27 -6.13 14.38
CA ASP A 136 -26.84 -5.47 13.15
C ASP A 136 -25.40 -5.84 12.73
N GLN A 137 -24.78 -6.78 13.46
CA GLN A 137 -23.43 -7.27 13.24
C GLN A 137 -22.37 -6.17 13.16
N ARG A 138 -22.54 -5.11 13.98
CA ARG A 138 -21.62 -3.97 14.08
C ARG A 138 -21.26 -3.66 15.52
N ILE A 139 -20.01 -3.26 15.75
CA ILE A 139 -19.52 -2.87 17.08
C ILE A 139 -18.62 -1.65 16.93
N ASP A 140 -18.90 -0.60 17.71
CA ASP A 140 -17.96 0.50 17.93
C ASP A 140 -16.81 0.02 18.82
N VAL A 141 -15.58 0.36 18.44
CA VAL A 141 -14.37 -0.17 19.08
C VAL A 141 -13.49 0.94 19.65
N VAL A 142 -12.68 0.57 20.62
CA VAL A 142 -11.61 1.40 21.19
C VAL A 142 -10.24 0.92 20.67
N PRO A 143 -9.27 1.82 20.39
CA PRO A 143 -9.27 3.27 20.63
C PRO A 143 -10.10 4.11 19.64
N GLY A 144 -10.66 3.50 18.59
CA GLY A 144 -11.61 4.17 17.71
C GLY A 144 -11.95 3.34 16.47
N GLY A 145 -13.06 3.68 15.82
CA GLY A 145 -13.56 3.00 14.64
C GLY A 145 -14.78 2.12 14.92
N ARG A 146 -15.22 1.41 13.89
CA ARG A 146 -16.36 0.49 13.94
C ARG A 146 -16.04 -0.75 13.11
N LEU A 147 -16.28 -1.92 13.69
CA LEU A 147 -16.18 -3.19 12.99
C LEU A 147 -17.55 -3.60 12.45
N ARG A 148 -17.56 -4.25 11.30
CA ARG A 148 -18.74 -4.87 10.70
C ARG A 148 -18.40 -6.27 10.22
N ARG A 149 -19.30 -7.22 10.47
CA ARG A 149 -19.24 -8.56 9.90
C ARG A 149 -20.15 -8.66 8.69
N GLU A 150 -19.67 -9.35 7.66
CA GLU A 150 -20.41 -9.62 6.43
C GLU A 150 -20.28 -11.09 6.04
N THR A 151 -21.40 -11.71 5.67
CA THR A 151 -21.39 -13.06 5.08
C THR A 151 -21.01 -12.97 3.60
N VAL A 152 -20.12 -13.84 3.14
CA VAL A 152 -19.75 -13.95 1.74
C VAL A 152 -20.74 -14.88 1.04
N THR A 153 -21.54 -14.34 0.13
CA THR A 153 -22.68 -15.07 -0.49
C THR A 153 -22.33 -15.78 -1.79
N ALA A 154 -21.22 -15.41 -2.44
CA ALA A 154 -20.72 -16.04 -3.65
C ALA A 154 -19.43 -16.78 -3.33
N LEU A 155 -19.51 -18.10 -3.15
CA LEU A 155 -18.34 -18.96 -2.96
C LEU A 155 -18.41 -20.15 -3.93
N PRO A 156 -17.26 -20.61 -4.43
CA PRO A 156 -17.15 -21.99 -4.92
C PRO A 156 -17.46 -22.97 -3.78
N ASP A 157 -17.83 -24.21 -4.10
CA ASP A 157 -17.98 -25.26 -3.08
C ASP A 157 -16.62 -25.54 -2.43
N ILE A 158 -16.39 -24.91 -1.27
CA ILE A 158 -15.17 -25.04 -0.47
C ILE A 158 -15.11 -26.38 0.29
N GLY A 159 -16.03 -27.30 0.02
CA GLY A 159 -16.10 -28.61 0.67
C GLY A 159 -16.48 -28.52 2.15
N GLY A 160 -16.76 -29.67 2.77
CA GLY A 160 -16.98 -29.75 4.23
C GLY A 160 -18.23 -29.05 4.79
N GLY A 161 -18.99 -28.31 3.99
CA GLY A 161 -20.04 -27.41 4.47
C GLY A 161 -19.50 -26.20 5.23
N LEU A 162 -18.33 -25.73 4.82
CA LEU A 162 -17.75 -24.49 5.33
C LEU A 162 -18.50 -23.28 4.77
N SER A 163 -18.48 -22.17 5.51
CA SER A 163 -18.95 -20.85 5.06
C SER A 163 -17.84 -19.81 5.22
N LEU A 164 -17.87 -18.75 4.42
CA LEU A 164 -16.89 -17.66 4.51
C LEU A 164 -17.58 -16.38 5.00
N VAL A 165 -16.92 -15.70 5.92
CA VAL A 165 -17.32 -14.40 6.44
C VAL A 165 -16.13 -13.46 6.39
N ARG A 166 -16.40 -12.15 6.43
CA ARG A 166 -15.36 -11.14 6.50
C ARG A 166 -15.66 -10.08 7.53
N ILE A 167 -14.60 -9.55 8.12
CA ILE A 167 -14.64 -8.43 9.06
C ILE A 167 -14.06 -7.21 8.33
N VAL A 168 -14.83 -6.13 8.30
CA VAL A 168 -14.48 -4.83 7.70
C VAL A 168 -14.26 -3.81 8.81
N GLY A 169 -13.29 -2.90 8.61
CA GLY A 169 -13.02 -1.77 9.52
C GLY A 169 -11.79 -1.93 10.42
N LEU A 170 -11.07 -3.05 10.30
CA LEU A 170 -9.78 -3.26 10.98
C LEU A 170 -8.64 -2.58 10.21
N ASP A 171 -8.52 -2.88 8.93
CA ASP A 171 -7.45 -2.44 8.02
C ASP A 171 -8.05 -1.96 6.68
N LEU A 172 -7.20 -1.59 5.72
CA LEU A 172 -7.57 -1.22 4.35
C LEU A 172 -8.13 -2.41 3.55
N ALA A 173 -7.79 -3.63 3.93
CA ALA A 173 -8.43 -4.84 3.41
C ALA A 173 -9.29 -5.49 4.50
N PRO A 174 -10.38 -6.17 4.12
CA PRO A 174 -11.14 -6.99 5.06
C PRO A 174 -10.35 -8.24 5.45
N GLU A 175 -10.62 -8.73 6.66
CA GLU A 175 -10.06 -9.99 7.17
C GLU A 175 -11.09 -11.11 7.01
N TYR A 176 -10.67 -12.28 6.53
CA TYR A 176 -11.56 -13.39 6.20
C TYR A 176 -11.49 -14.53 7.22
N LEU A 177 -12.63 -15.16 7.48
CA LEU A 177 -12.73 -16.36 8.30
C LEU A 177 -13.57 -17.41 7.58
N ALA A 178 -13.09 -18.65 7.58
CA ALA A 178 -13.88 -19.82 7.24
C ALA A 178 -14.49 -20.39 8.52
N LEU A 179 -15.79 -20.62 8.52
CA LEU A 179 -16.55 -21.22 9.62
C LEU A 179 -17.06 -22.60 9.20
N ASP A 180 -17.12 -23.55 10.14
CA ASP A 180 -17.76 -24.84 9.91
C ASP A 180 -19.31 -24.76 10.06
N ARG A 181 -19.96 -25.93 10.02
CA ARG A 181 -21.42 -26.05 10.09
C ARG A 181 -22.00 -25.64 11.43
N ASP A 182 -21.19 -25.70 12.49
CA ASP A 182 -21.57 -25.29 13.84
C ASP A 182 -21.28 -23.80 14.06
N GLY A 183 -20.69 -23.14 13.06
CA GLY A 183 -20.31 -21.72 13.10
C GLY A 183 -18.99 -21.49 13.85
N GLU A 184 -18.21 -22.54 14.09
CA GLU A 184 -16.91 -22.44 14.74
C GLU A 184 -15.82 -22.14 13.72
N VAL A 185 -14.79 -21.40 14.12
CA VAL A 185 -13.72 -20.94 13.20
C VAL A 185 -12.89 -22.13 12.73
N PHE A 186 -12.93 -22.39 11.43
CA PHE A 186 -12.16 -23.44 10.74
C PHE A 186 -10.80 -22.91 10.28
N ALA A 187 -10.77 -21.70 9.72
CA ALA A 187 -9.55 -21.03 9.32
C ALA A 187 -9.67 -19.51 9.40
N LEU A 188 -8.54 -18.85 9.61
CA LEU A 188 -8.35 -17.40 9.58
C LEU A 188 -7.45 -17.09 8.39
N LEU A 189 -7.92 -16.24 7.50
CA LEU A 189 -7.35 -16.02 6.17
C LEU A 189 -6.99 -14.53 6.07
N GLY A 190 -5.75 -14.21 6.46
CA GLY A 190 -5.26 -12.84 6.52
C GLY A 190 -3.95 -12.65 5.75
N SER A 191 -3.46 -11.41 5.73
CA SER A 191 -2.26 -11.00 4.98
C SER A 191 -0.96 -11.68 5.44
N ALA A 192 -0.88 -12.14 6.69
CA ALA A 192 0.29 -12.83 7.25
C ALA A 192 0.33 -14.35 6.96
N GLY A 193 -0.66 -14.87 6.23
CA GLY A 193 -0.84 -16.30 5.96
C GLY A 193 -2.15 -16.84 6.53
N THR A 194 -2.32 -18.16 6.46
CA THR A 194 -3.55 -18.84 6.90
C THR A 194 -3.30 -19.54 8.23
N ALA A 195 -4.08 -19.22 9.26
CA ALA A 195 -4.18 -20.04 10.46
C ALA A 195 -5.32 -21.05 10.26
N ILE A 196 -5.02 -22.33 10.12
CA ILE A 196 -6.01 -23.38 9.83
C ILE A 196 -5.99 -24.42 10.94
N ARG A 197 -7.14 -24.99 11.32
CA ARG A 197 -7.21 -26.00 12.39
C ARG A 197 -6.15 -27.09 12.19
N GLU A 198 -5.47 -27.46 13.26
CA GLU A 198 -4.40 -28.47 13.23
C GLU A 198 -4.94 -29.80 12.67
N GLY A 199 -4.28 -30.34 11.65
CA GLY A 199 -4.70 -31.53 10.91
C GLY A 199 -5.51 -31.28 9.64
N GLU A 200 -5.91 -30.03 9.37
CA GLU A 200 -6.71 -29.63 8.21
C GLU A 200 -5.88 -28.84 7.16
N GLU A 201 -4.55 -28.88 7.24
CA GLU A 201 -3.65 -28.04 6.44
C GLU A 201 -3.84 -28.21 4.93
N ALA A 202 -4.30 -29.39 4.50
CA ALA A 202 -4.60 -29.69 3.11
C ALA A 202 -5.67 -28.77 2.50
N ALA A 203 -6.54 -28.16 3.32
CA ALA A 203 -7.57 -27.24 2.86
C ALA A 203 -7.08 -25.78 2.69
N ALA A 204 -5.89 -25.43 3.20
CA ALA A 204 -5.41 -24.05 3.22
C ALA A 204 -5.35 -23.41 1.81
N GLN A 205 -4.85 -24.15 0.82
CA GLN A 205 -4.75 -23.65 -0.56
C GLN A 205 -6.12 -23.41 -1.19
N ALA A 206 -7.07 -24.33 -0.98
CA ALA A 206 -8.43 -24.19 -1.51
C ALA A 206 -9.17 -23.00 -0.89
N LEU A 207 -8.99 -22.79 0.42
CA LEU A 207 -9.56 -21.64 1.12
C LEU A 207 -8.94 -20.31 0.67
N ALA A 208 -7.61 -20.26 0.47
CA ALA A 208 -6.95 -19.07 -0.07
C ALA A 208 -7.45 -18.73 -1.49
N ALA A 209 -7.69 -19.74 -2.33
CA ALA A 209 -8.30 -19.53 -3.65
C ALA A 209 -9.74 -19.00 -3.55
N ALA A 210 -10.55 -19.55 -2.65
CA ALA A 210 -11.92 -19.08 -2.42
C ALA A 210 -11.97 -17.62 -1.91
N VAL A 211 -11.02 -17.21 -1.06
CA VAL A 211 -10.88 -15.80 -0.64
C VAL A 211 -10.51 -14.91 -1.82
N ALA A 212 -9.58 -15.33 -2.68
CA ALA A 212 -9.22 -14.57 -3.87
C ALA A 212 -10.40 -14.39 -4.84
N GLU A 213 -11.24 -15.42 -5.01
CA GLU A 213 -12.49 -15.32 -5.77
C GLU A 213 -13.52 -14.40 -5.11
N ALA A 214 -13.67 -14.47 -3.79
CA ALA A 214 -14.56 -13.60 -3.03
C ALA A 214 -14.14 -12.11 -3.10
N GLU A 215 -12.85 -11.81 -2.95
CA GLU A 215 -12.31 -10.46 -3.14
C GLU A 215 -12.50 -10.00 -4.58
N THR A 216 -12.29 -10.88 -5.54
CA THR A 216 -12.58 -10.60 -6.94
C THR A 216 -14.03 -10.18 -7.15
N ALA A 217 -15.00 -10.98 -6.68
CA ALA A 217 -16.42 -10.70 -6.83
C ALA A 217 -16.83 -9.38 -6.13
N ARG A 218 -16.26 -9.13 -4.95
CA ARG A 218 -16.47 -7.88 -4.21
C ARG A 218 -15.99 -6.67 -5.00
N ASN A 219 -14.80 -6.73 -5.60
CA ASN A 219 -14.23 -5.60 -6.33
C ASN A 219 -14.98 -5.33 -7.65
N VAL A 220 -15.53 -6.38 -8.29
CA VAL A 220 -16.45 -6.23 -9.43
C VAL A 220 -17.76 -5.54 -9.02
N ASP A 221 -18.37 -5.95 -7.89
CA ASP A 221 -19.56 -5.27 -7.34
C ASP A 221 -19.30 -3.79 -7.04
N LEU A 222 -18.17 -3.49 -6.40
CA LEU A 222 -17.75 -2.12 -6.13
C LEU A 222 -17.56 -1.33 -7.42
N GLN A 223 -16.94 -1.91 -8.45
CA GLN A 223 -16.77 -1.27 -9.75
C GLN A 223 -18.12 -0.93 -10.40
N HIS A 224 -19.08 -1.85 -10.38
CA HIS A 224 -20.44 -1.59 -10.88
C HIS A 224 -21.18 -0.49 -10.12
N ARG A 225 -20.96 -0.38 -8.80
CA ARG A 225 -21.68 0.57 -7.94
C ARG A 225 -21.05 1.97 -7.93
N LEU A 226 -19.73 2.05 -8.00
CA LEU A 226 -18.97 3.28 -7.74
C LEU A 226 -18.47 3.96 -9.01
N ALA A 227 -18.37 3.23 -10.14
CA ALA A 227 -17.98 3.84 -11.42
C ALA A 227 -19.18 4.53 -12.08
N GLY A 228 -19.08 5.85 -12.27
CA GLY A 228 -19.99 6.60 -13.12
C GLY A 228 -19.64 6.40 -14.59
N VAL A 229 -20.55 5.79 -15.36
CA VAL A 229 -20.43 5.60 -16.81
C VAL A 229 -21.49 6.43 -17.53
N HIS A 230 -21.05 7.28 -18.46
CA HIS A 230 -21.92 8.18 -19.20
C HIS A 230 -21.79 7.92 -20.69
N ALA A 231 -22.79 7.25 -21.28
CA ALA A 231 -22.75 6.82 -22.68
C ALA A 231 -22.53 7.98 -23.67
N GLU A 232 -23.14 9.13 -23.40
CA GLU A 232 -23.00 10.34 -24.21
C GLU A 232 -21.77 11.18 -23.82
N GLY A 233 -21.02 10.77 -22.79
CA GLY A 233 -19.93 11.54 -22.20
C GLY A 233 -20.37 12.43 -21.02
N PHE A 234 -19.41 13.15 -20.47
CA PHE A 234 -19.63 14.04 -19.33
C PHE A 234 -18.82 15.33 -19.45
N ALA A 235 -19.14 16.32 -18.63
CA ALA A 235 -18.38 17.54 -18.51
C ALA A 235 -18.08 17.87 -17.04
N VAL A 236 -16.92 18.48 -16.80
CA VAL A 236 -16.58 19.10 -15.52
C VAL A 236 -16.56 20.62 -15.74
N ARG A 237 -17.54 21.31 -15.16
CA ARG A 237 -17.76 22.75 -15.35
C ARG A 237 -17.10 23.54 -14.22
N ASP A 238 -16.78 24.80 -14.50
CA ASP A 238 -16.23 25.75 -13.52
C ASP A 238 -14.93 25.25 -12.88
N VAL A 239 -13.93 25.00 -13.73
CA VAL A 239 -12.60 24.52 -13.34
C VAL A 239 -11.51 25.33 -14.02
N ARG A 240 -10.31 25.33 -13.44
CA ARG A 240 -9.06 25.67 -14.14
C ARG A 240 -8.33 24.39 -14.50
N VAL A 241 -7.73 24.34 -15.68
CA VAL A 241 -6.92 23.20 -16.14
C VAL A 241 -5.46 23.53 -15.88
N PHE A 242 -4.76 22.64 -15.19
CA PHE A 242 -3.32 22.74 -15.00
C PHE A 242 -2.57 22.18 -16.22
N ASP A 243 -1.67 22.99 -16.78
CA ASP A 243 -0.70 22.58 -17.79
C ASP A 243 0.66 22.32 -17.11
N PRO A 244 1.10 21.05 -16.95
CA PRO A 244 2.37 20.72 -16.32
C PRO A 244 3.60 21.03 -17.18
N VAL A 245 3.43 21.24 -18.50
CA VAL A 245 4.54 21.60 -19.39
C VAL A 245 4.85 23.09 -19.25
N ALA A 246 3.80 23.92 -19.24
CA ALA A 246 3.91 25.37 -19.09
C ALA A 246 3.98 25.84 -17.62
N ALA A 247 3.69 24.94 -16.66
CA ALA A 247 3.54 25.26 -15.25
C ALA A 247 2.52 26.39 -15.00
N ALA A 248 1.38 26.31 -15.68
CA ALA A 248 0.38 27.38 -15.71
C ALA A 248 -1.06 26.86 -15.57
N MET A 249 -1.95 27.74 -15.13
CA MET A 249 -3.38 27.47 -15.04
C MET A 249 -4.12 28.13 -16.21
N SER A 250 -5.12 27.43 -16.76
CA SER A 250 -6.05 28.02 -17.72
C SER A 250 -6.94 29.09 -17.09
N ALA A 251 -7.64 29.86 -17.92
CA ALA A 251 -8.82 30.59 -17.48
C ALA A 251 -9.90 29.60 -16.98
N PRO A 252 -10.86 30.05 -16.13
CA PRO A 252 -12.02 29.25 -15.78
C PRO A 252 -12.70 28.69 -17.03
N SER A 253 -12.96 27.39 -17.03
CA SER A 253 -13.35 26.61 -18.20
C SER A 253 -14.30 25.48 -17.83
N THR A 254 -14.84 24.83 -18.86
CA THR A 254 -15.52 23.54 -18.80
C THR A 254 -14.74 22.54 -19.65
N VAL A 255 -14.41 21.39 -19.09
CA VAL A 255 -13.77 20.28 -19.81
C VAL A 255 -14.83 19.27 -20.21
N VAL A 256 -14.95 18.99 -21.51
CA VAL A 256 -15.91 18.02 -22.07
C VAL A 256 -15.17 16.74 -22.44
N VAL A 257 -15.71 15.61 -22.01
CA VAL A 257 -15.15 14.26 -22.22
C VAL A 257 -16.14 13.42 -23.01
N ARG A 258 -15.66 12.76 -24.06
CA ARG A 258 -16.41 11.75 -24.83
C ARG A 258 -15.49 10.57 -25.14
N ASP A 259 -16.04 9.36 -25.11
CA ASP A 259 -15.31 8.12 -25.41
C ASP A 259 -13.98 7.98 -24.63
N GLY A 260 -13.99 8.41 -23.36
CA GLY A 260 -12.82 8.39 -22.48
C GLY A 260 -11.69 9.35 -22.84
N ARG A 261 -11.94 10.32 -23.73
CA ARG A 261 -10.96 11.32 -24.17
C ARG A 261 -11.47 12.74 -23.97
N ILE A 262 -10.53 13.67 -23.80
CA ILE A 262 -10.83 15.10 -23.79
C ILE A 262 -11.32 15.49 -25.18
N ASP A 263 -12.60 15.81 -25.34
CA ASP A 263 -13.16 16.31 -26.61
C ASP A 263 -12.72 17.75 -26.84
N ARG A 264 -12.98 18.61 -25.85
CA ARG A 264 -12.63 20.04 -25.89
C ARG A 264 -12.64 20.69 -24.51
N VAL A 265 -11.92 21.80 -24.41
CA VAL A 265 -11.99 22.74 -23.28
C VAL A 265 -12.64 24.03 -23.78
N VAL A 266 -13.71 24.46 -23.12
CA VAL A 266 -14.53 25.62 -23.54
C VAL A 266 -14.75 26.58 -22.37
N ALA A 267 -15.26 27.79 -22.65
CA ALA A 267 -15.63 28.74 -21.59
C ALA A 267 -16.70 28.16 -20.65
N VAL A 268 -16.72 28.62 -19.38
CA VAL A 268 -17.63 28.11 -18.32
C VAL A 268 -19.11 28.20 -18.69
N ASP A 269 -19.49 29.21 -19.47
CA ASP A 269 -20.86 29.52 -19.89
C ASP A 269 -21.19 29.00 -21.31
N ALA A 270 -20.25 28.32 -21.97
CA ALA A 270 -20.50 27.73 -23.28
C ALA A 270 -21.65 26.70 -23.21
N PRO A 271 -22.56 26.69 -24.20
CA PRO A 271 -23.66 25.75 -24.21
C PRO A 271 -23.15 24.31 -24.33
N LEU A 272 -23.64 23.44 -23.46
CA LEU A 272 -23.36 22.01 -23.45
C LEU A 272 -24.53 21.23 -24.05
N ASP A 273 -24.23 20.13 -24.72
CA ASP A 273 -25.22 19.15 -25.16
C ASP A 273 -26.10 18.71 -23.97
N ALA A 274 -27.42 18.65 -24.19
CA ALA A 274 -28.40 18.28 -23.17
C ALA A 274 -28.16 16.89 -22.58
N ALA A 275 -27.57 15.98 -23.36
CA ALA A 275 -27.38 14.59 -22.98
C ALA A 275 -26.12 14.33 -22.12
N LEU A 276 -25.20 15.30 -22.03
CA LEU A 276 -23.99 15.17 -21.20
C LEU A 276 -24.32 15.23 -19.70
N ALA A 277 -23.79 14.28 -18.93
CA ALA A 277 -23.70 14.44 -17.49
C ALA A 277 -22.80 15.63 -17.14
N VAL A 278 -23.12 16.38 -16.10
CA VAL A 278 -22.33 17.57 -15.69
C VAL A 278 -21.99 17.50 -14.21
N TYR A 279 -20.70 17.61 -13.93
CA TYR A 279 -20.15 17.74 -12.60
C TYR A 279 -19.72 19.19 -12.36
N ASP A 280 -20.09 19.73 -11.20
CA ASP A 280 -19.64 21.04 -10.77
C ASP A 280 -18.25 20.97 -10.11
N GLY A 281 -17.30 21.68 -10.72
CA GLY A 281 -15.94 21.80 -10.25
C GLY A 281 -15.77 22.81 -9.11
N GLY A 282 -16.71 23.73 -8.93
CA GLY A 282 -16.70 24.75 -7.88
C GLY A 282 -15.45 25.64 -7.88
N GLY A 283 -14.95 26.01 -9.05
CA GLY A 283 -13.73 26.81 -9.26
C GLY A 283 -12.42 26.07 -8.99
N GLY A 284 -12.48 24.74 -8.81
CA GLY A 284 -11.32 23.88 -8.53
C GLY A 284 -10.33 23.76 -9.69
N VAL A 285 -9.30 22.94 -9.50
CA VAL A 285 -8.26 22.68 -10.50
C VAL A 285 -8.33 21.23 -10.97
N LEU A 286 -8.38 21.04 -12.28
CA LEU A 286 -8.15 19.75 -12.92
C LEU A 286 -6.67 19.55 -13.21
N LEU A 287 -6.12 18.45 -12.69
CA LEU A 287 -4.75 18.01 -12.95
C LEU A 287 -4.77 16.73 -13.77
N PRO A 288 -3.80 16.53 -14.68
CA PRO A 288 -3.55 15.20 -15.23
C PRO A 288 -3.36 14.19 -14.10
N GLY A 289 -3.83 12.96 -14.30
CA GLY A 289 -3.73 11.91 -13.29
C GLY A 289 -2.28 11.66 -12.85
N LEU A 290 -2.09 11.50 -11.54
CA LEU A 290 -0.76 11.25 -10.98
C LEU A 290 -0.24 9.88 -11.43
N HIS A 291 1.08 9.77 -11.53
CA HIS A 291 1.80 8.55 -11.84
C HIS A 291 2.62 8.13 -10.61
N ASP A 292 2.43 6.90 -10.13
CA ASP A 292 3.36 6.28 -9.16
C ASP A 292 4.37 5.44 -9.93
N MET A 293 5.63 5.87 -9.95
CA MET A 293 6.71 5.21 -10.68
C MET A 293 7.30 4.01 -9.94
N HIS A 294 6.85 3.70 -8.72
CA HIS A 294 7.28 2.53 -7.95
C HIS A 294 6.14 1.96 -7.12
N ALA A 295 5.29 1.16 -7.75
CA ALA A 295 4.15 0.52 -7.10
C ALA A 295 4.34 -0.99 -6.94
N HIS A 296 3.64 -1.55 -5.96
CA HIS A 296 3.42 -3.00 -5.82
C HIS A 296 1.92 -3.26 -5.74
N THR A 297 1.34 -3.69 -6.85
CA THR A 297 -0.12 -3.63 -7.03
C THR A 297 -0.83 -4.95 -6.75
N SER A 298 -2.06 -4.86 -6.25
CA SER A 298 -3.03 -5.94 -6.10
C SER A 298 -4.41 -5.47 -6.58
N ILE A 299 -5.43 -6.32 -6.44
CA ILE A 299 -6.80 -5.94 -6.77
C ILE A 299 -7.33 -4.83 -5.85
N GLU A 300 -6.94 -4.83 -4.58
CA GLU A 300 -7.38 -3.87 -3.58
C GLU A 300 -6.71 -2.49 -3.74
N THR A 301 -5.41 -2.46 -4.09
CA THR A 301 -4.64 -1.21 -4.24
C THR A 301 -5.19 -0.32 -5.35
N GLY A 302 -5.86 -0.90 -6.35
CA GLY A 302 -6.49 -0.17 -7.45
C GLY A 302 -7.43 0.94 -6.98
N TRP A 303 -8.25 0.66 -5.97
CA TRP A 303 -9.17 1.66 -5.40
C TRP A 303 -8.45 2.78 -4.66
N TRP A 304 -7.41 2.44 -3.92
CA TRP A 304 -6.64 3.41 -3.15
C TRP A 304 -5.90 4.41 -4.04
N TYR A 305 -5.29 3.90 -5.10
CA TYR A 305 -4.67 4.73 -6.13
C TYR A 305 -5.69 5.65 -6.81
N LEU A 306 -6.83 5.10 -7.27
CA LEU A 306 -7.85 5.92 -7.91
C LEU A 306 -8.40 6.99 -6.97
N ALA A 307 -8.69 6.66 -5.71
CA ALA A 307 -9.20 7.64 -4.75
C ALA A 307 -8.18 8.76 -4.45
N ALA A 308 -6.88 8.47 -4.55
CA ALA A 308 -5.79 9.42 -4.44
C ALA A 308 -5.50 10.21 -5.74
N GLY A 309 -6.27 10.02 -6.82
CA GLY A 309 -6.04 10.72 -8.10
C GLY A 309 -4.89 10.15 -8.94
N VAL A 310 -4.43 8.94 -8.61
CA VAL A 310 -3.39 8.21 -9.35
C VAL A 310 -4.07 7.37 -10.43
N THR A 311 -3.75 7.64 -11.69
CA THR A 311 -4.39 6.97 -12.84
C THR A 311 -3.45 6.06 -13.61
N THR A 312 -2.15 6.15 -13.35
CA THR A 312 -1.13 5.26 -13.92
C THR A 312 -0.13 4.88 -12.84
N ILE A 313 0.34 3.64 -12.87
CA ILE A 313 1.41 3.15 -12.02
C ILE A 313 2.43 2.38 -12.85
N ARG A 314 3.67 2.32 -12.36
CA ARG A 314 4.67 1.35 -12.78
C ARG A 314 4.84 0.30 -11.68
N ASP A 315 4.40 -0.92 -11.96
CA ASP A 315 4.59 -2.06 -11.06
C ASP A 315 6.03 -2.58 -11.17
N MET A 316 6.73 -2.62 -10.05
CA MET A 316 8.16 -2.90 -9.98
C MET A 316 8.48 -4.37 -9.71
N GLY A 317 7.53 -5.28 -9.92
CA GLY A 317 7.71 -6.72 -9.78
C GLY A 317 6.56 -7.37 -9.03
N ASN A 318 6.00 -8.43 -9.61
CA ASN A 318 4.80 -9.10 -9.14
C ASN A 318 4.76 -10.58 -9.59
N ASP A 319 3.69 -11.28 -9.19
CA ASP A 319 3.32 -12.53 -9.88
C ASP A 319 2.81 -12.21 -11.29
N ASN A 320 3.56 -12.64 -12.32
CA ASN A 320 3.30 -12.23 -13.70
C ASN A 320 1.94 -12.69 -14.24
N GLN A 321 1.44 -13.86 -13.82
CA GLN A 321 0.16 -14.38 -14.30
C GLN A 321 -1.00 -13.62 -13.67
N ARG A 322 -0.96 -13.42 -12.35
CA ARG A 322 -1.96 -12.62 -11.63
C ARG A 322 -1.96 -11.17 -12.11
N LEU A 323 -0.79 -10.58 -12.34
CA LEU A 323 -0.68 -9.21 -12.84
C LEU A 323 -1.27 -9.10 -14.26
N ALA A 324 -0.99 -10.05 -15.15
CA ALA A 324 -1.58 -10.06 -16.49
C ALA A 324 -3.12 -10.16 -16.46
N ASP A 325 -3.67 -10.98 -15.56
CA ASP A 325 -5.12 -11.07 -15.35
C ASP A 325 -5.71 -9.75 -14.83
N LEU A 326 -5.11 -9.18 -13.79
CA LEU A 326 -5.52 -7.91 -13.20
C LEU A 326 -5.52 -6.79 -14.25
N MET A 327 -4.44 -6.64 -15.02
CA MET A 327 -4.32 -5.66 -16.09
C MET A 327 -5.45 -5.81 -17.11
N ARG A 328 -5.70 -7.02 -17.60
CA ARG A 328 -6.75 -7.30 -18.58
C ARG A 328 -8.13 -6.88 -18.06
N ARG A 329 -8.44 -7.17 -16.79
CA ARG A 329 -9.73 -6.88 -16.17
C ARG A 329 -9.90 -5.40 -15.86
N ILE A 330 -8.82 -4.71 -15.49
CA ILE A 330 -8.79 -3.24 -15.34
C ILE A 330 -9.01 -2.54 -16.69
N GLU A 331 -8.35 -2.98 -17.77
CA GLU A 331 -8.54 -2.40 -19.10
C GLU A 331 -9.93 -2.71 -19.69
N ALA A 332 -10.52 -3.85 -19.33
CA ALA A 332 -11.90 -4.18 -19.70
C ALA A 332 -12.96 -3.39 -18.89
N GLY A 333 -12.55 -2.63 -17.87
CA GLY A 333 -13.45 -1.90 -16.97
C GLY A 333 -14.21 -2.78 -15.98
N GLU A 334 -13.83 -4.07 -15.88
CA GLU A 334 -14.39 -5.04 -14.93
C GLU A 334 -13.91 -4.80 -13.50
N LEU A 335 -12.66 -4.35 -13.36
CA LEU A 335 -12.06 -3.95 -12.09
C LEU A 335 -11.63 -2.48 -12.14
N ALA A 336 -11.70 -1.82 -10.99
CA ALA A 336 -11.18 -0.48 -10.83
C ALA A 336 -9.67 -0.51 -10.60
N GLY A 337 -8.94 0.38 -11.24
CA GLY A 337 -7.53 0.61 -10.94
C GLY A 337 -6.88 1.58 -11.91
N PRO A 338 -5.66 2.04 -11.58
CA PRO A 338 -4.82 2.77 -12.51
C PRO A 338 -4.40 1.86 -13.67
N ARG A 339 -3.97 2.47 -14.77
CA ARG A 339 -3.20 1.78 -15.81
C ARG A 339 -1.88 1.27 -15.23
N ILE A 340 -1.47 0.09 -15.64
CA ILE A 340 -0.26 -0.55 -15.12
C ILE A 340 0.76 -0.68 -16.24
N VAL A 341 1.93 -0.09 -16.05
CA VAL A 341 3.15 -0.45 -16.79
C VAL A 341 3.92 -1.45 -15.92
N ARG A 342 4.22 -2.63 -16.45
CA ARG A 342 4.83 -3.71 -15.67
C ARG A 342 6.32 -3.85 -15.94
N ASN A 343 7.10 -3.94 -14.87
CA ASN A 343 8.51 -4.32 -14.91
C ASN A 343 8.69 -5.79 -14.50
N GLY A 344 9.65 -6.45 -15.13
CA GLY A 344 10.04 -7.80 -14.75
C GLY A 344 10.83 -7.76 -13.46
N PHE A 345 10.75 -8.81 -12.65
CA PHE A 345 11.58 -8.96 -11.46
C PHE A 345 12.50 -10.16 -11.63
N LEU A 346 13.80 -9.91 -11.53
CA LEU A 346 14.85 -10.92 -11.74
C LEU A 346 15.89 -10.86 -10.63
N GLU A 347 16.12 -12.00 -9.98
CA GLU A 347 17.01 -12.13 -8.84
C GLU A 347 17.95 -13.33 -9.00
N GLY A 348 19.15 -13.24 -8.42
CA GLY A 348 20.10 -14.35 -8.36
C GLY A 348 19.83 -15.26 -7.16
N ARG A 349 20.02 -16.57 -7.32
CA ARG A 349 19.89 -17.54 -6.21
C ARG A 349 20.89 -17.28 -5.10
N SER A 350 20.40 -17.08 -3.88
CA SER A 350 21.16 -17.03 -2.63
C SER A 350 20.24 -17.33 -1.43
N PRO A 351 20.79 -17.51 -0.22
CA PRO A 351 19.99 -17.57 1.01
C PRO A 351 19.16 -16.29 1.29
N TYR A 352 19.43 -15.19 0.58
CA TYR A 352 18.80 -13.88 0.75
C TYR A 352 17.88 -13.49 -0.43
N SER A 353 17.67 -14.38 -1.42
CA SER A 353 16.87 -14.05 -2.61
C SER A 353 15.45 -13.62 -2.27
N ALA A 354 15.04 -12.47 -2.80
CA ALA A 354 13.63 -12.11 -2.86
C ALA A 354 12.90 -13.00 -3.88
N ARG A 355 11.61 -13.27 -3.66
CA ARG A 355 10.80 -14.20 -4.45
C ARG A 355 9.57 -13.54 -5.10
N ASN A 356 9.73 -12.31 -5.58
CA ASN A 356 8.66 -11.53 -6.22
C ASN A 356 8.72 -11.59 -7.77
N GLY A 357 9.27 -12.69 -8.30
CA GLY A 357 9.51 -12.90 -9.73
C GLY A 357 10.40 -14.12 -9.98
N VAL A 358 11.26 -14.03 -10.99
CA VAL A 358 12.17 -15.12 -11.36
C VAL A 358 13.42 -15.08 -10.49
N VAL A 359 13.78 -16.22 -9.91
CA VAL A 359 15.08 -16.43 -9.26
C VAL A 359 15.89 -17.38 -10.13
N ALA A 360 16.99 -16.89 -10.69
CA ALA A 360 17.87 -17.63 -11.59
C ALA A 360 19.07 -18.24 -10.83
N ASP A 361 19.36 -19.51 -11.12
CA ASP A 361 20.53 -20.23 -10.61
C ASP A 361 21.74 -20.08 -11.54
N THR A 362 21.51 -19.74 -12.82
CA THR A 362 22.56 -19.54 -13.82
C THR A 362 22.33 -18.28 -14.68
N LEU A 363 23.40 -17.78 -15.32
CA LEU A 363 23.30 -16.66 -16.26
C LEU A 363 22.36 -16.98 -17.43
N GLU A 364 22.37 -18.21 -17.98
CA GLU A 364 21.49 -18.54 -19.11
C GLU A 364 20.01 -18.52 -18.69
N GLU A 365 19.68 -18.97 -17.47
CA GLU A 365 18.32 -18.83 -16.94
C GLU A 365 17.92 -17.35 -16.78
N ALA A 366 18.85 -16.50 -16.31
CA ALA A 366 18.62 -15.06 -16.23
C ALA A 366 18.36 -14.44 -17.61
N LEU A 367 19.18 -14.78 -18.63
CA LEU A 367 18.99 -14.32 -20.00
C LEU A 367 17.68 -14.85 -20.61
N GLN A 368 17.32 -16.10 -20.33
CA GLN A 368 16.05 -16.66 -20.77
C GLN A 368 14.87 -15.91 -20.14
N ALA A 369 14.95 -15.56 -18.86
CA ALA A 369 13.93 -14.73 -18.21
C ALA A 369 13.79 -13.36 -18.87
N VAL A 370 14.89 -12.69 -19.24
CA VAL A 370 14.85 -11.43 -20.01
C VAL A 370 14.11 -11.61 -21.33
N ARG A 371 14.39 -12.70 -22.07
CA ARG A 371 13.68 -13.01 -23.33
C ARG A 371 12.20 -13.24 -23.12
N ASP A 372 11.82 -13.91 -22.03
CA ASP A 372 10.42 -14.17 -21.68
C ASP A 372 9.69 -12.88 -21.32
N TYR A 373 10.30 -12.01 -20.49
CA TYR A 373 9.76 -10.68 -20.18
C TYR A 373 9.59 -9.80 -21.43
N ALA A 374 10.57 -9.82 -22.35
CA ALA A 374 10.47 -9.09 -23.61
C ALA A 374 9.32 -9.61 -24.49
N ARG A 375 9.22 -10.94 -24.64
CA ARG A 375 8.10 -11.58 -25.37
C ARG A 375 6.75 -11.16 -24.79
N ASP A 376 6.67 -11.08 -23.46
CA ASP A 376 5.44 -10.79 -22.75
C ASP A 376 5.18 -9.27 -22.61
N GLY A 377 5.99 -8.42 -23.25
CA GLY A 377 5.73 -6.98 -23.37
C GLY A 377 5.91 -6.19 -22.06
N PHE A 378 6.87 -6.59 -21.23
CA PHE A 378 7.29 -5.80 -20.08
C PHE A 378 8.06 -4.55 -20.53
N TRP A 379 8.11 -3.52 -19.69
CA TRP A 379 8.82 -2.27 -20.00
C TRP A 379 10.33 -2.37 -19.74
N GLN A 380 10.68 -2.98 -18.61
CA GLN A 380 12.05 -2.98 -18.09
C GLN A 380 12.28 -4.18 -17.15
N ILE A 381 13.54 -4.58 -16.98
CA ILE A 381 13.94 -5.62 -16.04
C ILE A 381 14.46 -4.96 -14.75
N LYS A 382 13.83 -5.27 -13.61
CA LYS A 382 14.31 -4.90 -12.27
C LYS A 382 15.21 -6.00 -11.72
N LEU A 383 16.48 -5.67 -11.48
CA LEU A 383 17.42 -6.54 -10.78
C LEU A 383 17.41 -6.28 -9.26
N TYR A 384 17.81 -7.29 -8.49
CA TYR A 384 17.76 -7.24 -7.03
C TYR A 384 19.08 -7.65 -6.35
N ASN A 385 19.13 -7.54 -5.02
CA ASN A 385 20.38 -7.49 -4.26
C ASN A 385 21.24 -8.77 -4.33
N SER A 386 20.66 -9.93 -4.65
CA SER A 386 21.41 -11.19 -4.75
C SER A 386 21.91 -11.51 -6.16
N MET A 387 21.64 -10.65 -7.14
CA MET A 387 22.11 -10.82 -8.51
C MET A 387 23.66 -10.84 -8.55
N PRO A 388 24.30 -11.85 -9.16
CA PRO A 388 25.76 -11.81 -9.36
C PRO A 388 26.15 -10.59 -10.20
N PRO A 389 27.02 -9.68 -9.70
CA PRO A 389 27.38 -8.45 -10.42
C PRO A 389 27.94 -8.71 -11.83
N ASP A 390 28.71 -9.79 -12.01
CA ASP A 390 29.32 -10.16 -13.30
C ASP A 390 28.30 -10.57 -14.37
N TRP A 391 27.04 -10.86 -13.98
CA TRP A 391 25.97 -11.20 -14.92
C TRP A 391 25.31 -9.96 -15.51
N VAL A 392 25.35 -8.83 -14.80
CA VAL A 392 24.60 -7.61 -15.12
C VAL A 392 24.92 -7.09 -16.54
N PRO A 393 26.18 -7.01 -17.01
CA PRO A 393 26.46 -6.53 -18.36
C PRO A 393 25.81 -7.37 -19.46
N ALA A 394 25.77 -8.69 -19.30
CA ALA A 394 25.15 -9.59 -20.27
C ALA A 394 23.61 -9.47 -20.25
N ILE A 395 23.03 -9.35 -19.05
CA ILE A 395 21.60 -9.14 -18.86
C ILE A 395 21.16 -7.81 -19.49
N ALA A 396 21.89 -6.72 -19.23
CA ALA A 396 21.60 -5.41 -19.79
C ALA A 396 21.72 -5.38 -21.31
N ALA A 397 22.78 -5.98 -21.86
CA ALA A 397 22.94 -6.08 -23.30
C ALA A 397 21.78 -6.84 -23.97
N GLU A 398 21.31 -7.95 -23.39
CA GLU A 398 20.18 -8.71 -23.92
C GLU A 398 18.85 -7.95 -23.77
N ALA A 399 18.63 -7.27 -22.64
CA ALA A 399 17.45 -6.44 -22.40
C ALA A 399 17.36 -5.31 -23.45
N HIS A 400 18.45 -4.54 -23.63
CA HIS A 400 18.51 -3.45 -24.61
C HIS A 400 18.35 -3.96 -26.05
N ARG A 401 18.95 -5.12 -26.39
CA ARG A 401 18.78 -5.75 -27.72
C ARG A 401 17.31 -6.06 -28.02
N LEU A 402 16.51 -6.34 -26.97
CA LEU A 402 15.09 -6.65 -27.06
C LEU A 402 14.18 -5.43 -26.84
N GLY A 403 14.75 -4.24 -26.62
CA GLY A 403 14.01 -2.99 -26.42
C GLY A 403 13.50 -2.77 -24.99
N LEU A 404 13.99 -3.54 -24.01
CA LEU A 404 13.71 -3.35 -22.59
C LEU A 404 14.76 -2.44 -21.95
N GLY A 405 14.36 -1.66 -20.95
CA GLY A 405 15.32 -1.03 -20.04
C GLY A 405 15.81 -1.98 -18.94
N VAL A 406 16.77 -1.51 -18.13
CA VAL A 406 17.21 -2.15 -16.88
C VAL A 406 17.20 -1.16 -15.72
N THR A 407 16.62 -1.57 -14.60
CA THR A 407 16.58 -0.82 -13.33
C THR A 407 16.88 -1.77 -12.16
N GLY A 408 16.94 -1.22 -10.95
CA GLY A 408 16.69 -1.98 -9.75
C GLY A 408 17.60 -1.59 -8.60
N HIS A 409 17.71 -2.51 -7.66
CA HIS A 409 18.68 -2.37 -6.59
C HIS A 409 20.09 -2.51 -7.15
N VAL A 410 21.06 -1.94 -6.43
CA VAL A 410 22.47 -2.21 -6.66
C VAL A 410 22.78 -3.58 -6.02
N PRO A 411 23.24 -4.57 -6.79
CA PRO A 411 23.59 -5.87 -6.23
C PRO A 411 24.65 -5.75 -5.12
N ALA A 412 24.68 -6.72 -4.21
CA ALA A 412 25.64 -6.68 -3.12
C ALA A 412 27.09 -6.71 -3.63
N PHE A 413 27.98 -6.03 -2.89
CA PHE A 413 29.41 -5.94 -3.19
C PHE A 413 29.76 -5.26 -4.53
N THR A 414 28.86 -4.43 -5.05
CA THR A 414 29.13 -3.50 -6.16
C THR A 414 28.57 -2.11 -5.86
N THR A 415 28.72 -1.17 -6.79
CA THR A 415 28.34 0.24 -6.63
C THR A 415 27.32 0.67 -7.68
N PRO A 416 26.51 1.71 -7.41
CA PRO A 416 25.63 2.30 -8.42
C PRO A 416 26.40 2.73 -9.67
N ASP A 417 27.60 3.33 -9.51
CA ASP A 417 28.44 3.73 -10.65
C ASP A 417 28.77 2.53 -11.56
N ALA A 418 29.16 1.39 -10.97
CA ALA A 418 29.47 0.19 -11.73
C ALA A 418 28.24 -0.39 -12.45
N MET A 419 27.05 -0.27 -11.85
CA MET A 419 25.80 -0.73 -12.46
C MET A 419 25.34 0.18 -13.61
N ILE A 420 25.56 1.48 -13.49
CA ILE A 420 25.34 2.43 -14.59
C ILE A 420 26.31 2.11 -15.75
N GLU A 421 27.60 1.89 -15.45
CA GLU A 421 28.59 1.46 -16.45
C GLU A 421 28.21 0.11 -17.10
N ALA A 422 27.58 -0.80 -16.35
CA ALA A 422 27.10 -2.10 -16.83
C ALA A 422 25.81 -2.03 -17.65
N GLY A 423 25.11 -0.89 -17.69
CA GLY A 423 23.94 -0.68 -18.53
C GLY A 423 22.61 -0.44 -17.79
N TYR A 424 22.63 0.01 -16.54
CA TYR A 424 21.41 0.49 -15.88
C TYR A 424 20.92 1.80 -16.53
N ASP A 425 19.65 1.81 -16.95
CA ASP A 425 18.95 3.01 -17.40
C ASP A 425 18.39 3.81 -16.22
N GLU A 426 18.23 3.16 -15.06
CA GLU A 426 17.68 3.76 -13.86
C GLU A 426 18.24 3.08 -12.60
N ILE A 427 18.40 3.85 -11.54
CA ILE A 427 18.60 3.33 -10.18
C ILE A 427 17.26 3.36 -9.44
N ALA A 428 16.84 2.24 -8.86
CA ALA A 428 15.64 2.19 -8.03
C ALA A 428 15.98 2.51 -6.58
N HIS A 429 15.24 3.44 -5.99
CA HIS A 429 15.40 3.99 -4.64
C HIS A 429 16.64 4.90 -4.46
N PHE A 430 16.44 6.06 -3.84
CA PHE A 430 17.53 6.99 -3.53
C PHE A 430 18.61 6.34 -2.65
N ASN A 431 18.26 5.47 -1.71
CA ASN A 431 19.25 4.80 -0.88
C ASN A 431 20.21 3.93 -1.70
N GLN A 432 19.75 3.30 -2.79
CA GLN A 432 20.64 2.46 -3.62
C GLN A 432 21.73 3.30 -4.31
N LEU A 433 21.41 4.53 -4.70
CA LEU A 433 22.41 5.50 -5.16
C LEU A 433 23.30 5.96 -4.00
N ALA A 434 22.69 6.37 -2.88
CA ALA A 434 23.41 6.96 -1.75
C ALA A 434 24.35 5.98 -1.04
N LEU A 435 24.07 4.67 -1.06
CA LEU A 435 24.96 3.64 -0.53
C LEU A 435 26.33 3.64 -1.23
N GLY A 436 26.39 4.01 -2.51
CA GLY A 436 27.66 4.22 -3.22
C GLY A 436 28.52 5.36 -2.66
N TRP A 437 27.93 6.25 -1.85
CA TRP A 437 28.62 7.37 -1.23
C TRP A 437 29.04 7.06 0.21
N VAL A 438 28.21 6.34 0.96
CA VAL A 438 28.34 6.19 2.42
C VAL A 438 28.80 4.82 2.90
N LEU A 439 28.84 3.81 2.03
CA LEU A 439 29.38 2.50 2.39
C LEU A 439 30.90 2.44 2.20
N GLU A 440 31.49 1.56 2.99
CA GLU A 440 32.87 1.11 2.85
C GLU A 440 32.93 -0.24 2.12
N GLU A 441 34.12 -0.57 1.61
CA GLU A 441 34.35 -1.83 0.91
C GLU A 441 34.07 -3.04 1.82
N GLY A 442 33.33 -4.03 1.30
CA GLY A 442 32.98 -5.27 2.00
C GLY A 442 31.70 -5.22 2.84
N GLU A 443 31.04 -4.07 2.95
CA GLU A 443 29.74 -3.96 3.62
C GLU A 443 28.61 -4.62 2.80
N ASP A 444 27.85 -5.54 3.42
CA ASP A 444 26.84 -6.36 2.75
C ASP A 444 25.46 -5.70 2.76
N THR A 445 25.02 -5.25 1.59
CA THR A 445 23.72 -4.60 1.38
C THR A 445 22.52 -5.56 1.42
N ARG A 446 22.73 -6.89 1.56
CA ARG A 446 21.63 -7.85 1.76
C ARG A 446 21.10 -7.84 3.21
N THR A 447 21.80 -7.13 4.11
CA THR A 447 21.42 -6.96 5.52
C THR A 447 20.61 -5.66 5.73
N PRO A 448 20.01 -5.43 6.92
CA PRO A 448 19.34 -4.16 7.23
C PRO A 448 20.22 -2.91 7.09
N LEU A 449 21.55 -3.08 6.99
CA LEU A 449 22.51 -2.00 6.75
C LEU A 449 22.14 -1.11 5.56
N ARG A 450 21.58 -1.69 4.48
CA ARG A 450 21.16 -0.90 3.29
C ARG A 450 20.11 0.18 3.59
N LEU A 451 19.43 0.06 4.74
CA LEU A 451 18.44 1.03 5.22
C LEU A 451 19.06 1.91 6.30
N THR A 452 19.74 1.31 7.29
CA THR A 452 20.27 2.05 8.45
C THR A 452 21.49 2.91 8.13
N ALA A 453 22.25 2.59 7.07
CA ALA A 453 23.39 3.39 6.64
C ALA A 453 23.00 4.81 6.19
N MET A 454 21.71 5.11 5.97
CA MET A 454 21.25 6.45 5.62
C MET A 454 21.56 7.50 6.69
N ALA A 455 21.71 7.12 7.96
CA ALA A 455 22.19 8.05 8.99
C ALA A 455 23.58 8.63 8.67
N ARG A 456 24.44 7.90 7.93
CA ARG A 456 25.79 8.37 7.56
C ARG A 456 25.77 9.55 6.59
N LEU A 457 24.63 9.83 5.95
CA LEU A 457 24.46 11.04 5.13
C LEU A 457 24.66 12.31 5.95
N ALA A 458 24.41 12.27 7.27
CA ALA A 458 24.63 13.41 8.16
C ALA A 458 26.08 13.93 8.13
N GLY A 459 27.06 13.05 7.87
CA GLY A 459 28.47 13.41 7.75
C GLY A 459 28.94 13.72 6.33
N LEU A 460 28.07 13.62 5.32
CA LEU A 460 28.44 13.75 3.91
C LEU A 460 28.27 15.19 3.40
N ASP A 461 29.35 15.77 2.89
CA ASP A 461 29.30 16.96 2.06
C ASP A 461 29.06 16.55 0.59
N LEU A 462 27.84 16.77 0.10
CA LEU A 462 27.44 16.41 -1.26
C LEU A 462 28.24 17.15 -2.34
N GLN A 463 28.65 18.40 -2.08
CA GLN A 463 29.32 19.23 -3.07
C GLN A 463 30.83 18.94 -3.13
N ALA A 464 31.43 18.59 -2.00
CA ALA A 464 32.86 18.29 -1.92
C ALA A 464 33.18 16.81 -2.19
N SER A 465 32.20 15.90 -2.14
CA SER A 465 32.43 14.47 -2.28
C SER A 465 32.78 14.05 -3.71
N PRO A 466 33.98 13.45 -3.94
CA PRO A 466 34.33 12.91 -5.25
C PRO A 466 33.43 11.75 -5.69
N ARG A 467 32.90 10.97 -4.73
CA ARG A 467 31.95 9.87 -5.02
C ARG A 467 30.65 10.42 -5.59
N VAL A 468 30.08 11.46 -4.98
CA VAL A 468 28.86 12.12 -5.47
C VAL A 468 29.08 12.75 -6.84
N ALA A 469 30.20 13.48 -7.01
CA ALA A 469 30.53 14.11 -8.29
C ALA A 469 30.68 13.09 -9.43
N ARG A 470 31.28 11.92 -9.16
CA ARG A 470 31.38 10.83 -10.13
C ARG A 470 30.02 10.27 -10.52
N SER A 471 29.18 9.89 -9.53
CA SER A 471 27.84 9.36 -9.81
C SER A 471 27.02 10.34 -10.64
N LEU A 472 27.04 11.63 -10.29
CA LEU A 472 26.34 12.67 -11.02
C LEU A 472 26.83 12.80 -12.47
N ALA A 473 28.13 12.86 -12.69
CA ALA A 473 28.70 12.95 -14.04
C ALA A 473 28.31 11.75 -14.90
N LEU A 474 28.38 10.55 -14.32
CA LEU A 474 28.07 9.31 -15.02
C LEU A 474 26.57 9.20 -15.35
N MET A 475 25.67 9.53 -14.41
CA MET A 475 24.23 9.55 -14.67
C MET A 475 23.87 10.52 -15.81
N ARG A 476 24.51 11.70 -15.86
CA ARG A 476 24.32 12.65 -16.96
C ARG A 476 24.84 12.13 -18.29
N GLU A 477 26.04 11.53 -18.30
CA GLU A 477 26.65 10.96 -19.51
C GLU A 477 25.77 9.86 -20.10
N ARG A 478 25.17 9.03 -19.25
CA ARG A 478 24.38 7.86 -19.65
C ARG A 478 22.89 8.13 -19.76
N GLY A 479 22.41 9.29 -19.31
CA GLY A 479 20.98 9.58 -19.24
C GLY A 479 20.23 8.73 -18.22
N THR A 480 20.93 8.23 -17.19
CA THR A 480 20.36 7.36 -16.16
C THR A 480 19.37 8.14 -15.29
N ALA A 481 18.17 7.61 -15.09
CA ALA A 481 17.16 8.17 -14.20
C ALA A 481 17.32 7.70 -12.74
N LEU A 482 16.65 8.39 -11.82
CA LEU A 482 16.50 7.95 -10.45
C LEU A 482 15.03 7.87 -10.08
N ASP A 483 14.57 6.67 -9.75
CA ASP A 483 13.35 6.45 -9.00
C ASP A 483 13.67 6.64 -7.51
N THR A 484 13.17 7.71 -6.92
CA THR A 484 13.66 8.19 -5.62
C THR A 484 13.11 7.40 -4.45
N THR A 485 11.83 7.04 -4.51
CA THR A 485 11.08 6.53 -3.37
C THR A 485 11.40 7.29 -2.07
N ALA A 486 11.32 8.63 -2.11
CA ALA A 486 11.75 9.47 -1.01
C ALA A 486 10.86 9.26 0.24
N VAL A 487 9.56 8.99 0.04
CA VAL A 487 8.57 8.77 1.10
C VAL A 487 8.85 7.51 1.91
N ILE A 488 9.27 6.40 1.27
CA ILE A 488 9.61 5.18 2.02
C ILE A 488 10.86 5.39 2.85
N LEU A 489 11.84 6.13 2.34
CA LEU A 489 13.08 6.44 3.06
C LEU A 489 12.84 7.41 4.22
N GLU A 490 12.03 8.45 4.00
CA GLU A 490 11.57 9.32 5.09
C GLU A 490 10.87 8.51 6.18
N ARG A 491 9.96 7.60 5.80
CA ARG A 491 9.26 6.73 6.74
C ARG A 491 10.23 5.86 7.54
N LEU A 492 11.18 5.20 6.86
CA LEU A 492 12.16 4.33 7.52
C LEU A 492 13.06 5.11 8.48
N MET A 493 13.47 6.33 8.09
CA MET A 493 14.33 7.18 8.90
C MET A 493 13.60 7.83 10.08
N LEU A 494 12.33 8.24 9.93
CA LEU A 494 11.64 9.13 10.88
C LEU A 494 10.47 8.50 11.66
N SER A 495 10.05 7.26 11.40
CA SER A 495 8.97 6.66 12.20
C SER A 495 9.43 6.28 13.62
N ARG A 496 8.62 6.64 14.62
CA ARG A 496 8.87 6.38 16.04
C ARG A 496 7.64 5.73 16.67
N ALA A 497 7.85 4.78 17.56
CA ALA A 497 6.81 4.17 18.37
C ALA A 497 6.01 5.27 19.11
N GLY A 498 4.68 5.20 19.04
CA GLY A 498 3.79 6.18 19.68
C GLY A 498 3.63 7.51 18.93
N GLY A 499 4.38 7.72 17.85
CA GLY A 499 4.42 8.97 17.09
C GLY A 499 3.87 8.84 15.68
N ILE A 500 3.36 9.95 15.16
CA ILE A 500 3.00 10.07 13.74
C ILE A 500 4.27 10.48 12.98
N SER A 501 4.69 9.67 12.01
CA SER A 501 5.77 10.06 11.10
C SER A 501 5.28 11.19 10.17
N PRO A 502 6.14 12.12 9.70
CA PRO A 502 5.74 13.20 8.80
C PRO A 502 4.90 12.75 7.60
N GLY A 503 5.30 11.65 6.94
CA GLY A 503 4.56 11.12 5.81
C GLY A 503 3.16 10.57 6.11
N GLY A 504 2.77 10.44 7.39
CA GLY A 504 1.45 9.96 7.82
C GLY A 504 0.51 11.06 8.35
N GLU A 505 1.01 12.25 8.63
CA GLU A 505 0.27 13.33 9.33
C GLU A 505 -1.06 13.70 8.66
N HIS A 506 -1.09 13.66 7.33
CA HIS A 506 -2.25 14.14 6.57
C HIS A 506 -3.35 13.10 6.37
N PHE A 507 -3.08 11.82 6.62
CA PHE A 507 -4.02 10.76 6.25
C PHE A 507 -4.31 9.70 7.31
N LEU A 508 -3.40 9.48 8.25
CA LEU A 508 -3.56 8.37 9.21
C LEU A 508 -4.80 8.49 10.10
N ASP A 509 -5.24 9.71 10.42
CA ASP A 509 -6.46 9.93 11.21
C ASP A 509 -7.77 9.61 10.49
N HIS A 510 -7.70 9.36 9.18
CA HIS A 510 -8.83 8.90 8.36
C HIS A 510 -8.84 7.38 8.17
N MET A 511 -7.74 6.71 8.49
CA MET A 511 -7.56 5.28 8.24
C MET A 511 -8.16 4.41 9.35
N PRO A 512 -8.49 3.15 9.04
CA PRO A 512 -8.86 2.14 10.02
C PRO A 512 -7.82 2.01 11.14
N VAL A 513 -8.29 1.62 12.33
CA VAL A 513 -7.49 1.67 13.56
C VAL A 513 -6.26 0.78 13.52
N SER A 514 -6.35 -0.42 12.94
CA SER A 514 -5.20 -1.34 12.88
C SER A 514 -4.14 -0.81 11.92
N TYR A 515 -4.56 -0.29 10.76
CA TYR A 515 -3.64 0.36 9.82
C TYR A 515 -2.94 1.55 10.45
N ARG A 516 -3.70 2.41 11.16
CA ARG A 516 -3.14 3.58 11.84
C ARG A 516 -2.11 3.19 12.89
N ARG A 517 -2.44 2.24 13.78
CA ARG A 517 -1.53 1.79 14.84
C ARG A 517 -0.33 1.02 14.27
N PHE A 518 -0.51 0.27 13.18
CA PHE A 518 0.59 -0.31 12.40
C PHE A 518 1.58 0.77 11.95
N ARG A 519 1.11 1.96 11.58
CA ARG A 519 1.97 3.06 11.12
C ARG A 519 2.69 3.80 12.27
N TYR A 520 2.35 3.55 13.54
CA TYR A 520 3.00 4.14 14.73
C TYR A 520 4.10 3.26 15.31
N ARG A 521 4.94 2.68 14.45
CA ARG A 521 6.05 1.79 14.85
C ARG A 521 7.41 2.39 14.55
N THR A 522 8.40 1.96 15.31
CA THR A 522 9.81 2.22 14.99
C THR A 522 10.33 1.15 14.02
N TYR A 523 10.99 1.57 12.93
CA TYR A 523 11.64 0.64 11.97
C TYR A 523 13.12 0.39 12.28
N VAL A 524 13.78 1.30 13.00
CA VAL A 524 15.19 1.20 13.37
C VAL A 524 15.31 0.80 14.85
N PRO A 525 15.85 -0.39 15.18
CA PRO A 525 16.10 -0.78 16.57
C PRO A 525 17.18 0.09 17.21
N ASP A 526 17.20 0.15 18.54
CA ASP A 526 18.27 0.78 19.35
C ASP A 526 18.57 2.26 19.00
N LEU A 527 17.51 3.03 18.70
CA LEU A 527 17.59 4.43 18.31
C LEU A 527 18.08 5.33 19.46
N THR A 528 19.34 5.80 19.40
CA THR A 528 19.87 6.84 20.31
C THR A 528 19.46 8.25 19.86
N PRO A 529 19.49 9.27 20.74
CA PRO A 529 19.22 10.66 20.35
C PRO A 529 20.16 11.19 19.26
N GLU A 530 21.41 10.73 19.22
CA GLU A 530 22.35 11.08 18.17
C GLU A 530 21.96 10.47 16.84
N LEU A 531 21.65 9.17 16.82
CA LEU A 531 21.24 8.47 15.62
C LEU A 531 19.90 9.02 15.07
N ASP A 532 18.97 9.36 15.97
CA ASP A 532 17.72 10.04 15.64
C ASP A 532 17.97 11.37 14.92
N ARG A 533 18.88 12.20 15.44
CA ARG A 533 19.29 13.45 14.80
C ARG A 533 19.89 13.21 13.41
N ASP A 534 20.77 12.22 13.29
CA ASP A 534 21.45 11.91 12.03
C ASP A 534 20.46 11.46 10.95
N TYR A 535 19.39 10.76 11.31
CA TYR A 535 18.30 10.44 10.37
C TYR A 535 17.52 11.67 9.90
N HIS A 536 17.25 12.64 10.78
CA HIS A 536 16.63 13.90 10.38
C HIS A 536 17.52 14.68 9.40
N VAL A 537 18.82 14.75 9.68
CA VAL A 537 19.78 15.35 8.74
C VAL A 537 19.85 14.55 7.43
N GLY A 538 19.78 13.22 7.50
CA GLY A 538 19.76 12.33 6.34
C GLY A 538 18.59 12.60 5.39
N VAL A 539 17.40 12.90 5.91
CA VAL A 539 16.24 13.32 5.09
C VAL A 539 16.52 14.64 4.36
N GLU A 540 17.07 15.65 5.05
CA GLU A 540 17.40 16.92 4.40
C GLU A 540 18.51 16.74 3.35
N LYS A 541 19.51 15.88 3.62
CA LYS A 541 20.55 15.52 2.64
C LYS A 541 20.00 14.80 1.41
N MET A 542 18.98 13.96 1.59
CA MET A 542 18.26 13.35 0.46
C MET A 542 17.60 14.41 -0.42
N LEU A 543 16.90 15.40 0.18
CA LEU A 543 16.27 16.49 -0.58
C LEU A 543 17.30 17.39 -1.29
N GLU A 544 18.41 17.71 -0.62
CA GLU A 544 19.54 18.43 -1.23
C GLU A 544 20.12 17.66 -2.43
N ALA A 545 20.28 16.34 -2.30
CA ALA A 545 20.80 15.49 -3.37
C ALA A 545 19.81 15.37 -4.54
N MET A 546 18.50 15.24 -4.28
CA MET A 546 17.46 15.29 -5.30
C MET A 546 17.55 16.60 -6.10
N LYS A 547 17.64 17.74 -5.41
CA LYS A 547 17.83 19.03 -6.06
C LYS A 547 19.09 19.08 -6.92
N LEU A 548 20.22 18.61 -6.39
CA LEU A 548 21.50 18.57 -7.12
C LEU A 548 21.40 17.75 -8.41
N LEU A 549 20.76 16.59 -8.35
CA LEU A 549 20.53 15.70 -9.51
C LEU A 549 19.63 16.39 -10.55
N HIS A 550 18.50 16.93 -10.12
CA HIS A 550 17.53 17.64 -10.99
C HIS A 550 18.15 18.85 -11.68
N ASP A 551 18.84 19.72 -10.93
CA ASP A 551 19.50 20.93 -11.47
C ASP A 551 20.58 20.59 -12.52
N ASN A 552 21.03 19.34 -12.55
CA ASN A 552 22.01 18.82 -13.51
C ASN A 552 21.42 17.96 -14.63
N GLY A 553 20.08 17.92 -14.73
CA GLY A 553 19.35 17.26 -15.81
C GLY A 553 19.19 15.74 -15.64
N VAL A 554 19.39 15.20 -14.43
CA VAL A 554 19.05 13.81 -14.13
C VAL A 554 17.54 13.67 -13.99
N PRO A 555 16.87 12.79 -14.74
CA PRO A 555 15.43 12.55 -14.57
C PRO A 555 15.14 11.95 -13.19
N LEU A 556 14.23 12.58 -12.45
CA LEU A 556 13.72 12.06 -11.18
C LEU A 556 12.29 11.54 -11.36
N LEU A 557 12.03 10.33 -10.89
CA LEU A 557 10.78 9.60 -11.06
C LEU A 557 10.11 9.43 -9.67
N PRO A 558 8.98 10.12 -9.41
CA PRO A 558 8.27 9.98 -8.14
C PRO A 558 7.65 8.58 -8.02
N GLY A 559 8.21 7.75 -7.14
CA GLY A 559 7.72 6.41 -6.81
C GLY A 559 7.52 6.26 -5.31
N THR A 560 6.72 5.31 -4.83
CA THR A 560 6.44 5.20 -3.39
C THR A 560 6.98 3.96 -2.69
N ASP A 561 7.11 2.85 -3.41
CA ASP A 561 7.33 1.51 -2.82
C ASP A 561 6.27 1.19 -1.74
N ASP A 562 5.01 1.58 -2.01
CA ASP A 562 3.82 1.36 -1.18
C ASP A 562 2.65 0.90 -2.09
N GLY A 563 1.47 0.65 -1.51
CA GLY A 563 0.25 0.21 -2.23
C GLY A 563 -1.00 1.03 -1.93
N THR A 564 -0.87 2.14 -1.20
CA THR A 564 -2.05 2.87 -0.66
C THR A 564 -2.42 4.13 -1.41
N GLY A 565 -1.66 4.57 -2.42
CA GLY A 565 -1.93 5.81 -3.16
C GLY A 565 -1.74 7.11 -2.36
N PHE A 566 -2.10 7.15 -1.06
CA PHE A 566 -1.94 8.30 -0.18
C PHE A 566 -0.47 8.74 -0.02
N THR A 567 0.45 7.78 -0.09
CA THR A 567 1.90 8.05 -0.06
C THR A 567 2.39 8.74 -1.32
N VAL A 568 1.68 8.65 -2.45
CA VAL A 568 2.05 9.36 -3.69
C VAL A 568 1.97 10.86 -3.46
N HIS A 569 0.95 11.34 -2.75
CA HIS A 569 0.85 12.76 -2.41
C HIS A 569 2.03 13.23 -1.55
N ARG A 570 2.51 12.41 -0.61
CA ARG A 570 3.73 12.74 0.17
C ARG A 570 4.99 12.68 -0.68
N GLU A 571 5.12 11.72 -1.61
CA GLU A 571 6.24 11.70 -2.54
C GLU A 571 6.30 12.99 -3.36
N ILE A 572 5.18 13.44 -3.91
CA ILE A 572 5.08 14.70 -4.64
C ILE A 572 5.38 15.90 -3.74
N GLU A 573 4.95 15.89 -2.48
CA GLU A 573 5.31 16.94 -1.52
C GLU A 573 6.83 16.98 -1.23
N LEU A 574 7.49 15.83 -1.12
CA LEU A 574 8.95 15.76 -0.94
C LEU A 574 9.68 16.31 -2.18
N TYR A 575 9.18 16.01 -3.39
CA TYR A 575 9.65 16.64 -4.61
C TYR A 575 9.42 18.15 -4.59
N ALA A 576 8.27 18.62 -4.11
CA ALA A 576 7.97 20.03 -4.02
C ALA A 576 8.90 20.75 -3.03
N ARG A 577 9.25 20.11 -1.91
CA ARG A 577 10.26 20.62 -0.97
C ARG A 577 11.64 20.73 -1.60
N ALA A 578 12.03 19.78 -2.45
CA ALA A 578 13.35 19.78 -3.11
C ALA A 578 13.42 20.70 -4.34
N LEU A 579 12.38 20.72 -5.17
CA LEU A 579 12.39 21.25 -6.54
C LEU A 579 11.42 22.42 -6.76
N GLY A 580 10.39 22.54 -5.91
CA GLY A 580 9.25 23.43 -6.08
C GLY A 580 8.02 22.75 -6.68
N ASN A 581 6.84 23.30 -6.40
CA ASN A 581 5.54 22.69 -6.75
C ASN A 581 5.38 22.39 -8.24
N ALA A 582 5.82 23.30 -9.11
CA ALA A 582 5.71 23.14 -10.56
C ALA A 582 6.47 21.91 -11.07
N ASP A 583 7.74 21.75 -10.67
CA ASP A 583 8.58 20.64 -11.08
C ASP A 583 8.12 19.32 -10.45
N ALA A 584 7.63 19.35 -9.22
CA ALA A 584 7.05 18.18 -8.57
C ALA A 584 5.81 17.66 -9.31
N LEU A 585 4.86 18.54 -9.62
CA LEU A 585 3.65 18.17 -10.37
C LEU A 585 3.99 17.72 -11.79
N ARG A 586 4.97 18.36 -12.44
CA ARG A 586 5.46 17.92 -13.76
C ARG A 586 6.06 16.52 -13.68
N ALA A 587 6.92 16.24 -12.70
CA ALA A 587 7.53 14.93 -12.51
C ALA A 587 6.47 13.83 -12.29
N GLY A 588 5.46 14.10 -11.46
CA GLY A 588 4.36 13.18 -11.17
C GLY A 588 3.29 13.04 -12.25
N THR A 589 3.41 13.76 -13.37
CA THR A 589 2.44 13.72 -14.49
C THR A 589 3.15 13.52 -15.83
N VAL A 590 3.37 14.59 -16.60
CA VAL A 590 3.95 14.51 -17.95
C VAL A 590 5.39 14.01 -17.94
N GLY A 591 6.17 14.25 -16.87
CA GLY A 591 7.53 13.75 -16.71
C GLY A 591 7.57 12.23 -16.68
N ALA A 592 6.80 11.63 -15.78
CA ALA A 592 6.58 10.18 -15.71
C ALA A 592 6.03 9.61 -17.03
N ALA A 593 5.01 10.25 -17.62
CA ALA A 593 4.44 9.81 -18.90
C ALA A 593 5.49 9.86 -20.03
N THR A 594 6.36 10.87 -20.06
CA THR A 594 7.44 10.97 -21.05
C THR A 594 8.45 9.84 -20.89
N TYR A 595 8.86 9.56 -19.64
CA TYR A 595 9.80 8.47 -19.36
C TYR A 595 9.26 7.10 -19.81
N LEU A 596 7.97 6.86 -19.62
CA LEU A 596 7.29 5.62 -20.02
C LEU A 596 6.91 5.56 -21.51
N GLY A 597 7.21 6.57 -22.31
CA GLY A 597 6.78 6.64 -23.72
C GLY A 597 5.26 6.81 -23.90
N LEU A 598 4.58 7.39 -22.91
CA LEU A 598 3.12 7.55 -22.81
C LEU A 598 2.63 8.99 -23.04
N ALA A 599 3.52 9.97 -23.16
CA ALA A 599 3.19 11.41 -23.20
C ALA A 599 2.25 11.83 -24.36
N ASP A 600 2.21 11.07 -25.45
CA ASP A 600 1.28 11.35 -26.56
C ASP A 600 -0.19 11.23 -26.15
N ASN A 601 -0.50 10.39 -25.15
CA ASN A 601 -1.88 10.13 -24.72
C ASN A 601 -2.15 10.53 -23.26
N TYR A 602 -1.12 10.70 -22.43
CA TYR A 602 -1.25 10.83 -20.97
C TYR A 602 -0.32 11.92 -20.40
N GLY A 603 -0.60 12.35 -19.18
CA GLY A 603 0.24 13.30 -18.44
C GLY A 603 -0.06 14.78 -18.71
N THR A 604 -0.93 15.10 -19.67
CA THR A 604 -1.49 16.45 -19.92
C THR A 604 -3.00 16.36 -20.18
N LEU A 605 -3.70 17.50 -20.27
CA LEU A 605 -5.14 17.59 -20.53
C LEU A 605 -5.44 18.35 -21.82
N ALA A 606 -4.90 17.86 -22.94
CA ALA A 606 -5.16 18.42 -24.26
C ALA A 606 -6.28 17.67 -25.01
N PRO A 607 -7.01 18.33 -25.93
CA PRO A 607 -7.97 17.66 -26.81
C PRO A 607 -7.37 16.44 -27.52
N GLY A 608 -8.11 15.33 -27.54
CA GLY A 608 -7.71 14.05 -28.10
C GLY A 608 -6.94 13.14 -27.13
N GLN A 609 -6.36 13.65 -26.05
CA GLN A 609 -5.72 12.82 -25.03
C GLN A 609 -6.73 12.08 -24.15
N ALA A 610 -6.26 11.08 -23.41
CA ALA A 610 -7.09 10.36 -22.47
C ALA A 610 -7.62 11.30 -21.37
N ALA A 611 -8.87 11.12 -20.97
CA ALA A 611 -9.50 11.84 -19.87
C ALA A 611 -9.07 11.25 -18.50
N ASP A 612 -7.76 11.09 -18.31
CA ASP A 612 -7.18 10.57 -17.07
C ASP A 612 -6.75 11.77 -16.20
N PHE A 613 -7.62 12.19 -15.29
CA PHE A 613 -7.44 13.39 -14.47
C PHE A 613 -8.08 13.30 -13.10
N PHE A 614 -7.75 14.24 -12.23
CA PHE A 614 -8.42 14.43 -10.95
C PHE A 614 -8.68 15.91 -10.67
N LEU A 615 -9.73 16.16 -9.87
CA LEU A 615 -10.18 17.47 -9.44
C LEU A 615 -9.83 17.69 -7.98
N VAL A 616 -9.24 18.85 -7.68
CA VAL A 616 -8.95 19.30 -6.31
C VAL A 616 -9.48 20.71 -6.06
N PRO A 617 -9.81 21.06 -4.80
CA PRO A 617 -10.03 22.44 -4.42
C PRO A 617 -8.68 23.17 -4.33
N GLY A 618 -8.66 24.46 -4.64
CA GLY A 618 -7.47 25.30 -4.47
C GLY A 618 -6.45 25.17 -5.61
N ASP A 619 -5.31 25.86 -5.44
CA ASP A 619 -4.25 25.95 -6.45
C ASP A 619 -2.99 25.19 -6.01
N PRO A 620 -2.69 24.03 -6.60
CA PRO A 620 -1.56 23.20 -6.20
C PRO A 620 -0.19 23.79 -6.56
N LEU A 621 -0.12 24.85 -7.37
CA LEU A 621 1.12 25.60 -7.56
C LEU A 621 1.44 26.51 -6.36
N GLN A 622 0.43 26.89 -5.58
CA GLN A 622 0.58 27.70 -4.37
C GLN A 622 0.64 26.84 -3.10
N ASP A 623 -0.17 25.79 -3.04
CA ASP A 623 -0.26 24.89 -1.89
C ASP A 623 -0.31 23.44 -2.37
N ILE A 624 0.80 22.72 -2.23
CA ILE A 624 0.91 21.34 -2.72
C ILE A 624 -0.03 20.39 -1.98
N ASP A 625 -0.47 20.70 -0.75
CA ASP A 625 -1.42 19.86 0.00
C ASP A 625 -2.81 19.80 -0.64
N ALA A 626 -3.13 20.71 -1.57
CA ALA A 626 -4.36 20.65 -2.35
C ALA A 626 -4.55 19.29 -3.04
N ILE A 627 -3.46 18.62 -3.46
CA ILE A 627 -3.53 17.33 -4.17
C ILE A 627 -4.17 16.21 -3.35
N ARG A 628 -4.23 16.35 -2.02
CA ARG A 628 -4.81 15.37 -1.08
C ARG A 628 -6.33 15.40 -1.05
N LYS A 629 -6.93 16.53 -1.46
CA LYS A 629 -8.36 16.80 -1.36
C LYS A 629 -9.06 16.46 -2.67
N VAL A 630 -8.97 15.20 -3.09
CA VAL A 630 -9.50 14.76 -4.39
C VAL A 630 -11.03 14.67 -4.36
N ARG A 631 -11.71 15.44 -5.20
CA ARG A 631 -13.19 15.53 -5.26
C ARG A 631 -13.81 14.66 -6.36
N LEU A 632 -13.05 14.41 -7.42
CA LEU A 632 -13.45 13.63 -8.58
C LEU A 632 -12.21 13.09 -9.28
N VAL A 633 -12.29 11.87 -9.78
CA VAL A 633 -11.25 11.25 -10.62
C VAL A 633 -11.89 10.70 -11.87
N SER A 634 -11.25 10.89 -13.02
CA SER A 634 -11.62 10.20 -14.25
C SER A 634 -10.47 9.33 -14.71
N ARG A 635 -10.80 8.12 -15.13
CA ARG A 635 -9.86 7.14 -15.68
C ARG A 635 -10.59 6.26 -16.68
N ALA A 636 -10.04 6.15 -17.90
CA ALA A 636 -10.59 5.31 -18.97
C ALA A 636 -12.11 5.53 -19.24
N GLY A 637 -12.57 6.78 -19.16
CA GLY A 637 -13.98 7.14 -19.40
C GLY A 637 -14.95 6.88 -18.23
N HIS A 638 -14.47 6.30 -17.13
CA HIS A 638 -15.21 6.24 -15.89
C HIS A 638 -14.98 7.48 -15.05
N VAL A 639 -15.98 7.85 -14.26
CA VAL A 639 -15.92 8.93 -13.27
C VAL A 639 -16.10 8.33 -11.87
N TYR A 640 -15.16 8.61 -10.99
CA TYR A 640 -15.14 8.15 -9.61
C TYR A 640 -15.25 9.33 -8.66
N GLN A 641 -15.97 9.15 -7.55
CA GLN A 641 -16.04 10.09 -6.45
C GLN A 641 -15.26 9.51 -5.25
N PRO A 642 -14.04 10.00 -4.94
CA PRO A 642 -13.20 9.43 -3.90
C PRO A 642 -13.88 9.28 -2.54
N ALA A 643 -14.75 10.22 -2.15
CA ALA A 643 -15.52 10.11 -0.90
C ALA A 643 -16.32 8.79 -0.80
N ALA A 644 -16.99 8.37 -1.88
CA ALA A 644 -17.75 7.13 -1.91
C ALA A 644 -16.83 5.89 -1.90
N ILE A 645 -15.65 5.97 -2.51
CA ILE A 645 -14.63 4.91 -2.43
C ILE A 645 -14.15 4.77 -0.98
N TYR A 646 -13.78 5.88 -0.34
CA TYR A 646 -13.31 5.88 1.04
C TYR A 646 -14.34 5.27 1.98
N GLU A 647 -15.61 5.68 1.91
CA GLU A 647 -16.67 5.09 2.73
C GLU A 647 -16.86 3.59 2.49
N ALA A 648 -16.82 3.14 1.22
CA ALA A 648 -16.96 1.73 0.87
C ALA A 648 -15.81 0.87 1.42
N LEU A 649 -14.64 1.48 1.65
CA LEU A 649 -13.43 0.82 2.15
C LEU A 649 -13.15 1.12 3.63
N GLY A 650 -14.08 1.79 4.34
CA GLY A 650 -13.95 2.06 5.77
C GLY A 650 -12.98 3.20 6.12
N VAL A 651 -12.63 4.04 5.16
CA VAL A 651 -11.85 5.28 5.33
C VAL A 651 -12.80 6.47 5.46
N ARG A 652 -12.52 7.38 6.39
CA ARG A 652 -13.27 8.63 6.49
C ARG A 652 -12.91 9.54 5.32
N PRO A 653 -13.87 10.09 4.54
CA PRO A 653 -13.56 11.01 3.45
C PRO A 653 -12.73 12.23 3.88
N PHE A 654 -11.87 12.71 2.98
CA PHE A 654 -11.02 13.88 3.18
C PHE A 654 -11.69 15.20 2.78
N VAL A 655 -12.58 15.13 1.80
CA VAL A 655 -13.29 16.26 1.21
C VAL A 655 -14.60 15.77 0.61
N ASP A 656 -15.57 16.66 0.48
CA ASP A 656 -16.81 16.38 -0.23
C ASP A 656 -16.57 16.19 -1.74
N ALA A 657 -17.30 15.24 -2.32
CA ALA A 657 -17.23 14.95 -3.75
C ALA A 657 -17.68 16.15 -4.61
N ALA A 658 -17.30 16.12 -5.90
CA ALA A 658 -17.91 17.02 -6.89
C ALA A 658 -19.38 16.64 -7.11
N GLU A 659 -20.26 17.63 -7.07
CA GLU A 659 -21.70 17.39 -7.24
C GLU A 659 -22.03 17.17 -8.72
N ARG A 660 -22.83 16.13 -9.00
CA ARG A 660 -23.41 15.94 -10.32
C ARG A 660 -24.69 16.76 -10.42
N VAL A 661 -24.66 17.83 -11.20
CA VAL A 661 -25.77 18.79 -11.37
C VAL A 661 -26.67 18.47 -12.56
N ARG A 662 -26.27 17.51 -13.42
CA ARG A 662 -27.08 16.99 -14.53
C ARG A 662 -26.69 15.57 -14.90
#